data_AF-F6DMZ1-F1
#
_entry.id   AF-F6DMZ1-F1
#
_cell.length_a   1.000
_cell.length_b   1.000
_cell.length_c   1.000
_cell.angle_alpha   90.00
_cell.angle_beta   90.00
_cell.angle_gamma   90.00
#
_symmetry.space_group_name_H-M   'P 1'
#
loop_
_entity.id
_entity.type
_entity.pdbx_description
1 polymer ?
#
loop_
_entity_poly.entity_id
_entity_poly.type
_entity_poly.pdbx_seq_one_letter_code
_entity_poly.pdbx_strand_id
1 'polypeptide(L)'
;MNNLIILEENRASLLLAEAVGWLHDYFKCSEEFLQEQFSNSKENNEREKLLKTSLVVEIINKNEKDLGEIQLSFPIGEKLTAPIPKLLHASFYRSALGEKWEKDGLLGYLSRCHRTSHFDKQRRNGGKQSYPGTKISTPFGSEKDVPNCLTERLRALPWNDLLDYNPEKRKKLREKLEALFSEALADTRRPINEVDLWSWGLLVGSLYKAALAGALLTEDVKKQDELTWRLLGVRFKGLDYISEVSRIPDLLARQNLLRHGLDRVRELLEVTYPLGSEVYRDENGSVYVVPDLEDLLQRTDGNGKSLETLIKETFQKDPGEQNVKLQVEGEIQPHIKLEEKSWHGQDPKDWRKYQLPEIGKFLSAVPISQADPNKIRHFWQQHTADVCAVCGLRPQGPGRKSTQRSVCDVCEKRRSDRSKNWAENLQETIWTEEVADVNGRVALVVGQFELTHWLDGVFLSSLFVIEPDPGKQEQQEVSKTPSFSRLRRIWETTRRFWQEVRDEVLETSCTKQPRLKIYLSAEPKLGDYHVYDLVLGSVDLDVVWIPSDKGTGCLLSAANLEYIARRLGAKETENHLPEKAADYIKKCLEQLYAGQPVLRNPEGRTDRKSPNLLEGITITRIDYEETPYAPVIPLLAEPRAFMMLVPACSSLRIIEKIKEKYEREMGKVKDRLPLSLGLVHAGRRIPVRSLLEAGRALLDKSVSFEIWRVGKDQNGKSEIGASMEGRSLLILEQDRPPFRRHFPFNMKDKNPKDPWYPYLFLAQKRTGKNGEAVKRREAEATLPLGKNQTRPNRVVHAANVEEGDQIYFYPSTFDFEFLDTNGRRFEIYYDQEGRRPRRTRPFYLEGLDCFKTIWNCLQHLSKTQRHQLIRTIECVREDWYGQDAGGVSYVDEVFSRFVADTLAGAAWPRGKKWEEIPERIQRKLVKAGVWGELADLAELHMEILKQ
;
A
#
# COMPACT_ATOMS: atom_id res chain seq x y z
N MET A 1 -31.93 27.14 -12.66
CA MET A 1 -31.04 28.11 -12.00
C MET A 1 -29.61 27.58 -12.13
N ASN A 2 -28.85 28.15 -13.08
CA ASN A 2 -27.42 27.92 -13.23
C ASN A 2 -26.72 28.46 -11.98
N ASN A 3 -25.87 27.70 -11.28
CA ASN A 3 -25.41 28.20 -9.99
C ASN A 3 -24.07 27.66 -9.47
N LEU A 4 -23.15 27.10 -10.28
CA LEU A 4 -21.80 26.81 -9.73
C LEU A 4 -20.97 28.09 -9.52
N ILE A 5 -21.26 29.18 -10.25
CA ILE A 5 -20.56 30.47 -10.14
C ILE A 5 -20.64 31.04 -8.72
N ILE A 6 -21.77 30.91 -8.02
CA ILE A 6 -21.89 31.44 -6.65
C ILE A 6 -20.83 30.86 -5.70
N LEU A 7 -20.39 29.62 -5.94
CA LEU A 7 -19.34 28.97 -5.16
C LEU A 7 -17.96 29.55 -5.49
N GLU A 8 -17.73 29.92 -6.74
CA GLU A 8 -16.52 30.60 -7.19
C GLU A 8 -16.45 32.03 -6.61
N GLU A 9 -17.56 32.77 -6.63
CA GLU A 9 -17.65 34.12 -6.04
C GLU A 9 -17.42 34.10 -4.52
N ASN A 10 -17.84 33.02 -3.85
CA ASN A 10 -17.66 32.83 -2.40
C ASN A 10 -16.49 31.88 -2.06
N ARG A 11 -15.57 31.65 -3.02
CA ARG A 11 -14.49 30.66 -2.89
C ARG A 11 -13.65 30.87 -1.64
N ALA A 12 -13.14 32.08 -1.42
CA ALA A 12 -12.29 32.39 -0.27
C ALA A 12 -12.99 32.06 1.07
N SER A 13 -14.27 32.43 1.21
CA SER A 13 -15.08 32.12 2.40
C SER A 13 -15.28 30.61 2.58
N LEU A 14 -15.59 29.85 1.52
CA LEU A 14 -15.76 28.40 1.61
C LEU A 14 -14.45 27.69 1.98
N LEU A 15 -13.32 28.12 1.42
CA LEU A 15 -12.01 27.57 1.76
C LEU A 15 -11.63 27.90 3.22
N LEU A 16 -11.91 29.12 3.67
CA LEU A 16 -11.67 29.52 5.06
C LEU A 16 -12.57 28.75 6.03
N ALA A 17 -13.83 28.51 5.68
CA ALA A 17 -14.75 27.67 6.45
C ALA A 17 -14.22 26.24 6.59
N GLU A 18 -13.70 25.66 5.50
CA GLU A 18 -13.07 24.34 5.53
C GLU A 18 -11.86 24.31 6.49
N ALA A 19 -10.99 25.32 6.42
CA ALA A 19 -9.82 25.46 7.29
C ALA A 19 -10.22 25.57 8.77
N VAL A 20 -11.27 26.33 9.08
CA VAL A 20 -11.87 26.41 10.42
C VAL A 20 -12.34 25.02 10.86
N GLY A 21 -12.97 24.24 9.99
CA GLY A 21 -13.38 22.88 10.30
C GLY A 21 -12.21 21.93 10.55
N TRP A 22 -11.10 22.06 9.83
CA TRP A 22 -9.86 21.32 10.11
C TRP A 22 -9.29 21.68 11.49
N LEU A 23 -9.33 22.96 11.84
CA LEU A 23 -8.72 23.50 13.04
C LEU A 23 -9.63 23.48 14.29
N HIS A 24 -10.95 23.27 14.19
CA HIS A 24 -11.87 23.51 15.32
C HIS A 24 -11.53 22.79 16.65
N ASP A 25 -10.77 21.70 16.59
CA ASP A 25 -10.30 20.90 17.74
C ASP A 25 -8.75 20.88 17.84
N TYR A 26 -8.06 21.88 17.28
CA TYR A 26 -6.60 21.92 17.12
C TYR A 26 -5.85 21.75 18.46
N PHE A 27 -6.45 22.20 19.58
CA PHE A 27 -5.83 22.15 20.91
C PHE A 27 -5.55 20.71 21.36
N LYS A 28 -6.19 19.70 20.76
CA LYS A 28 -5.86 18.29 21.01
C LYS A 28 -4.46 17.89 20.54
N CYS A 29 -3.87 18.68 19.64
CA CYS A 29 -2.47 18.59 19.25
C CYS A 29 -1.59 19.37 20.24
N SER A 30 -1.67 19.04 21.53
CA SER A 30 -0.82 19.64 22.56
C SER A 30 -0.47 18.65 23.65
N GLU A 31 0.72 18.79 24.22
CA GLU A 31 1.11 18.05 25.43
C GLU A 31 0.16 18.36 26.59
N GLU A 32 -0.31 19.59 26.72
CA GLU A 32 -1.19 20.01 27.80
C GLU A 32 -2.56 19.33 27.71
N PHE A 33 -3.10 19.15 26.49
CA PHE A 33 -4.32 18.36 26.31
C PHE A 33 -4.08 16.89 26.68
N LEU A 34 -2.95 16.31 26.27
CA LEU A 34 -2.63 14.94 26.67
C LEU A 34 -2.58 14.85 28.20
N GLN A 35 -1.78 15.68 28.88
CA GLN A 35 -1.66 15.74 30.34
C GLN A 35 -3.02 15.90 31.04
N GLU A 36 -3.90 16.77 30.54
CA GLU A 36 -5.23 17.02 31.08
C GLU A 36 -6.12 15.77 31.03
N GLN A 37 -6.01 14.95 29.99
CA GLN A 37 -6.78 13.70 29.90
C GLN A 37 -6.34 12.65 30.95
N PHE A 38 -5.18 12.84 31.60
CA PHE A 38 -4.60 11.91 32.57
C PHE A 38 -4.50 12.43 34.01
N SER A 39 -4.61 13.74 34.25
CA SER A 39 -4.59 14.29 35.61
C SER A 39 -5.79 13.78 36.42
N ASN A 40 -5.51 12.96 37.43
CA ASN A 40 -6.50 12.36 38.34
C ASN A 40 -7.06 13.36 39.38
N SER A 41 -6.94 14.67 39.18
CA SER A 41 -7.34 15.63 40.21
C SER A 41 -8.86 15.65 40.37
N LYS A 42 -9.34 15.14 41.50
CA LYS A 42 -10.69 15.40 42.03
C LYS A 42 -10.92 16.90 42.34
N GLU A 43 -9.91 17.74 42.13
CA GLU A 43 -10.01 19.19 42.17
C GLU A 43 -10.12 19.74 40.73
N ASN A 44 -11.31 20.21 40.37
CA ASN A 44 -11.55 20.97 39.12
C ASN A 44 -10.62 22.20 38.99
N ASN A 45 -10.08 22.72 40.09
CA ASN A 45 -9.28 23.94 40.11
C ASN A 45 -7.86 23.77 39.55
N GLU A 46 -7.14 22.68 39.82
CA GLU A 46 -5.82 22.44 39.20
C GLU A 46 -5.97 22.10 37.70
N ARG A 47 -7.06 21.42 37.35
CA ARG A 47 -7.44 21.04 35.99
C ARG A 47 -7.73 22.25 35.09
N GLU A 48 -8.52 23.21 35.58
CA GLU A 48 -8.72 24.48 34.87
C GLU A 48 -7.43 25.31 34.80
N LYS A 49 -6.61 25.28 35.86
CA LYS A 49 -5.37 26.07 35.93
C LYS A 49 -4.34 25.62 34.90
N LEU A 50 -4.16 24.30 34.71
CA LEU A 50 -3.23 23.73 33.72
C LEU A 50 -3.58 24.12 32.28
N LEU A 51 -4.87 24.13 31.93
CA LEU A 51 -5.33 24.61 30.62
C LEU A 51 -5.22 26.13 30.51
N LYS A 52 -5.56 26.89 31.56
CA LYS A 52 -5.53 28.36 31.59
C LYS A 52 -4.12 28.98 31.57
N THR A 53 -3.09 28.23 31.96
CA THR A 53 -1.69 28.71 32.00
C THR A 53 -0.75 28.02 31.01
N SER A 54 -1.31 27.36 29.99
CA SER A 54 -0.56 26.58 28.98
C SER A 54 -0.08 27.43 27.80
N LEU A 55 0.89 26.91 27.04
CA LEU A 55 1.29 27.49 25.74
C LEU A 55 0.11 27.54 24.76
N VAL A 56 -0.90 26.69 24.94
CA VAL A 56 -2.15 26.73 24.15
C VAL A 56 -2.91 28.04 24.37
N VAL A 57 -2.91 28.61 25.58
CA VAL A 57 -3.54 29.91 25.85
C VAL A 57 -2.74 31.05 25.23
N GLU A 58 -1.41 30.94 25.18
CA GLU A 58 -0.61 31.90 24.39
C GLU A 58 -0.99 31.88 22.91
N ILE A 59 -1.21 30.69 22.33
CA ILE A 59 -1.67 30.54 20.94
C ILE A 59 -3.06 31.16 20.77
N ILE A 60 -3.99 30.91 21.70
CA ILE A 60 -5.34 31.50 21.67
C ILE A 60 -5.27 33.02 21.72
N ASN A 61 -4.61 33.60 22.74
CA ASN A 61 -4.50 35.05 22.90
C ASN A 61 -3.83 35.71 21.69
N LYS A 62 -2.80 35.05 21.12
CA LYS A 62 -2.16 35.51 19.89
C LYS A 62 -3.14 35.47 18.72
N ASN A 63 -3.88 34.37 18.53
CA ASN A 63 -4.84 34.24 17.44
C ASN A 63 -6.04 35.19 17.58
N GLU A 64 -6.52 35.44 18.80
CA GLU A 64 -7.57 36.44 19.06
C GLU A 64 -7.10 37.85 18.69
N LYS A 65 -5.83 38.17 18.97
CA LYS A 65 -5.21 39.45 18.58
C LYS A 65 -4.97 39.53 17.07
N ASP A 66 -4.35 38.51 16.49
CA ASP A 66 -3.88 38.53 15.10
C ASP A 66 -5.05 38.31 14.11
N LEU A 67 -6.09 37.56 14.49
CA LEU A 67 -7.22 37.20 13.63
C LEU A 67 -8.55 37.86 14.06
N GLY A 68 -8.55 38.70 15.10
CA GLY A 68 -9.75 39.27 15.73
C GLY A 68 -10.64 40.10 14.82
N GLU A 69 -10.06 40.73 13.81
CA GLU A 69 -10.78 41.59 12.86
C GLU A 69 -11.44 40.80 11.71
N ILE A 70 -11.13 39.50 11.58
CA ILE A 70 -11.58 38.70 10.44
C ILE A 70 -12.89 38.02 10.75
N GLN A 71 -13.81 38.14 9.80
CA GLN A 71 -15.11 37.49 9.85
C GLN A 71 -15.29 36.54 8.67
N LEU A 72 -15.80 35.35 8.97
CA LEU A 72 -16.35 34.47 7.96
C LEU A 72 -17.76 34.96 7.64
N SER A 73 -18.06 35.24 6.36
CA SER A 73 -19.39 35.71 5.97
C SER A 73 -19.89 35.08 4.67
N PHE A 74 -21.20 34.85 4.61
CA PHE A 74 -21.90 34.30 3.46
C PHE A 74 -23.19 35.09 3.15
N PRO A 75 -23.46 35.40 1.86
CA PRO A 75 -24.65 36.14 1.45
C PRO A 75 -25.88 35.23 1.31
N ILE A 76 -26.34 34.60 2.40
CA ILE A 76 -27.48 33.68 2.39
C ILE A 76 -28.49 34.12 3.46
N GLY A 77 -29.76 34.31 3.08
CA GLY A 77 -30.80 34.78 4.00
C GLY A 77 -30.43 36.11 4.68
N GLU A 78 -30.62 36.19 6.01
CA GLU A 78 -29.94 37.20 6.82
C GLU A 78 -28.44 36.86 6.86
N LYS A 79 -27.61 37.66 6.16
CA LYS A 79 -26.16 37.50 6.01
C LYS A 79 -25.52 36.78 7.21
N LEU A 80 -25.16 35.51 7.03
CA LEU A 80 -24.51 34.71 8.06
C LEU A 80 -23.08 35.21 8.27
N THR A 81 -22.75 35.67 9.47
CA THR A 81 -21.40 36.16 9.81
C THR A 81 -20.95 35.67 11.18
N ALA A 82 -19.65 35.39 11.35
CA ALA A 82 -19.04 35.09 12.63
C ALA A 82 -17.54 35.44 12.64
N PRO A 83 -16.99 35.98 13.74
CA PRO A 83 -15.54 36.16 13.89
C PRO A 83 -14.79 34.82 13.84
N ILE A 84 -13.65 34.79 13.16
CA ILE A 84 -12.83 33.56 13.03
C ILE A 84 -12.36 33.02 14.39
N PRO A 85 -11.83 33.82 15.34
CA PRO A 85 -11.44 33.30 16.65
C PRO A 85 -12.59 32.63 17.40
N LYS A 86 -13.82 33.16 17.28
CA LYS A 86 -15.01 32.56 17.88
C LYS A 86 -15.24 31.14 17.35
N LEU A 87 -15.05 30.92 16.06
CA LEU A 87 -15.21 29.59 15.45
C LEU A 87 -14.07 28.63 15.81
N LEU A 88 -12.83 29.12 15.85
CA LEU A 88 -11.64 28.31 16.15
C LEU A 88 -11.58 27.87 17.63
N HIS A 89 -11.94 28.76 18.56
CA HIS A 89 -11.74 28.55 19.99
C HIS A 89 -12.99 28.05 20.73
N ALA A 90 -14.16 28.00 20.08
CA ALA A 90 -15.42 27.54 20.70
C ALA A 90 -15.31 26.15 21.35
N SER A 91 -14.57 25.21 20.76
CA SER A 91 -14.41 23.88 21.35
C SER A 91 -13.53 23.91 22.60
N PHE A 92 -12.49 24.77 22.60
CA PHE A 92 -11.65 25.01 23.76
C PHE A 92 -12.45 25.66 24.90
N TYR A 93 -13.16 26.77 24.64
CA TYR A 93 -13.96 27.44 25.69
C TYR A 93 -15.07 26.56 26.24
N ARG A 94 -15.72 25.76 25.40
CA ARG A 94 -16.65 24.73 25.89
C ARG A 94 -15.98 23.74 26.85
N SER A 95 -14.80 23.25 26.49
CA SER A 95 -14.09 22.23 27.27
C SER A 95 -13.48 22.81 28.55
N ALA A 96 -12.93 24.03 28.50
CA ALA A 96 -12.19 24.68 29.56
C ALA A 96 -13.05 25.58 30.48
N LEU A 97 -14.11 26.20 29.95
CA LEU A 97 -14.98 27.15 30.67
C LEU A 97 -16.45 26.70 30.75
N GLY A 98 -16.79 25.54 30.17
CA GLY A 98 -18.16 25.01 30.19
C GLY A 98 -19.16 25.79 29.32
N GLU A 99 -18.66 26.64 28.41
CA GLU A 99 -19.51 27.44 27.52
C GLU A 99 -20.37 26.54 26.60
N LYS A 100 -21.61 26.98 26.35
CA LYS A 100 -22.50 26.30 25.40
C LYS A 100 -22.22 26.82 24.00
N TRP A 101 -22.21 25.92 23.02
CA TRP A 101 -22.23 26.34 21.62
C TRP A 101 -23.54 27.08 21.35
N GLU A 102 -23.44 28.27 20.76
CA GLU A 102 -24.61 28.96 20.24
C GLU A 102 -25.31 28.07 19.22
N LYS A 103 -26.65 28.09 19.24
CA LYS A 103 -27.47 27.18 18.44
C LYS A 103 -27.74 27.70 17.03
N ASP A 104 -27.35 28.92 16.71
CA ASP A 104 -27.72 29.61 15.48
C ASP A 104 -26.48 30.08 14.69
N GLY A 105 -26.66 30.34 13.40
CA GLY A 105 -25.63 30.83 12.49
C GLY A 105 -24.48 29.84 12.21
N LEU A 106 -23.31 30.40 11.86
CA LEU A 106 -22.13 29.65 11.43
C LEU A 106 -21.59 28.71 12.52
N LEU A 107 -21.63 29.14 13.79
CA LEU A 107 -21.20 28.30 14.91
C LEU A 107 -22.15 27.11 15.14
N GLY A 108 -23.47 27.30 14.94
CA GLY A 108 -24.45 26.21 14.97
C GLY A 108 -24.18 25.15 13.91
N TYR A 109 -23.89 25.57 12.67
CA TYR A 109 -23.52 24.68 11.57
C TYR A 109 -22.24 23.89 11.90
N LEU A 110 -21.20 24.56 12.38
CA LEU A 110 -19.97 23.90 12.82
C LEU A 110 -20.24 22.91 13.97
N SER A 111 -21.15 23.25 14.91
CA SER A 111 -21.53 22.37 16.03
C SER A 111 -22.17 21.11 15.53
N ARG A 112 -23.08 21.26 14.57
CA ARG A 112 -23.76 20.15 13.94
C ARG A 112 -22.74 19.24 13.25
N CYS A 113 -21.83 19.80 12.46
CA CYS A 113 -20.80 19.04 11.76
C CYS A 113 -19.90 18.28 12.76
N HIS A 114 -19.45 18.94 13.83
CA HIS A 114 -18.71 18.29 14.92
C HIS A 114 -19.50 17.12 15.53
N ARG A 115 -20.80 17.29 15.79
CA ARG A 115 -21.68 16.24 16.35
C ARG A 115 -21.90 15.08 15.39
N THR A 116 -22.15 15.37 14.10
CA THR A 116 -22.30 14.36 13.04
C THR A 116 -21.17 13.34 13.11
N SER A 117 -19.93 13.80 13.28
CA SER A 117 -18.71 12.99 13.31
C SER A 117 -18.56 12.07 14.53
N HIS A 118 -19.40 12.19 15.57
CA HIS A 118 -19.29 11.33 16.77
C HIS A 118 -19.60 9.85 16.50
N PHE A 119 -20.08 9.48 15.30
CA PHE A 119 -20.14 8.07 14.90
C PHE A 119 -18.78 7.38 14.94
N ASP A 120 -17.66 8.13 14.91
CA ASP A 120 -16.29 7.60 15.08
C ASP A 120 -15.91 7.37 16.54
N LYS A 121 -16.61 8.03 17.48
CA LYS A 121 -16.27 7.97 18.91
C LYS A 121 -17.03 6.91 19.69
N GLN A 122 -18.22 6.51 19.22
CA GLN A 122 -19.06 5.44 19.80
C GLN A 122 -18.93 5.36 21.34
N ARG A 123 -19.38 6.42 22.03
CA ARG A 123 -19.03 6.72 23.43
C ARG A 123 -19.08 5.49 24.35
N ARG A 124 -17.99 5.27 25.09
CA ARG A 124 -17.86 4.19 26.10
C ARG A 124 -17.23 4.66 27.41
N ASN A 125 -17.38 3.83 28.44
CA ASN A 125 -16.60 3.90 29.67
C ASN A 125 -15.32 3.04 29.52
N GLY A 126 -14.15 3.60 29.85
CA GLY A 126 -12.85 2.91 29.84
C GLY A 126 -11.93 3.24 28.65
N GLY A 127 -10.81 2.54 28.55
CA GLY A 127 -9.80 2.72 27.49
C GLY A 127 -8.83 3.88 27.70
N LYS A 128 -8.83 4.53 28.88
CA LYS A 128 -7.86 5.57 29.22
C LYS A 128 -6.43 5.03 29.13
N GLN A 129 -5.55 5.81 28.54
CA GLN A 129 -4.11 5.51 28.45
C GLN A 129 -3.36 6.15 29.63
N SER A 130 -2.02 6.09 29.63
CA SER A 130 -1.16 6.86 30.54
C SER A 130 -0.45 8.00 29.80
N TYR A 131 0.08 8.95 30.57
CA TYR A 131 1.04 9.95 30.09
C TYR A 131 2.18 10.11 31.11
N PRO A 132 3.45 10.18 30.65
CA PRO A 132 3.88 10.02 29.26
C PRO A 132 3.64 8.59 28.74
N GLY A 133 3.76 8.39 27.42
CA GLY A 133 3.59 7.07 26.77
C GLY A 133 2.21 6.83 26.13
N THR A 134 1.46 7.89 25.83
CA THR A 134 0.21 7.78 25.07
C THR A 134 0.47 7.22 23.67
N LYS A 135 -0.38 6.30 23.20
CA LYS A 135 -0.25 5.65 21.90
C LYS A 135 -1.38 6.04 20.95
N ILE A 136 -1.04 6.06 19.67
CA ILE A 136 -1.99 6.05 18.55
C ILE A 136 -2.08 4.64 17.99
N SER A 137 -3.31 4.15 17.77
CA SER A 137 -3.53 2.82 17.20
C SER A 137 -3.80 2.89 15.69
N THR A 138 -3.62 1.77 15.02
CA THR A 138 -4.08 1.53 13.65
C THR A 138 -5.43 0.81 13.69
N PRO A 139 -6.20 0.80 12.59
CA PRO A 139 -7.44 0.01 12.50
C PRO A 139 -7.27 -1.50 12.72
N PHE A 140 -6.04 -2.00 12.65
CA PHE A 140 -5.67 -3.39 12.86
C PHE A 140 -5.06 -3.65 14.25
N GLY A 141 -4.98 -2.61 15.11
CA GLY A 141 -4.59 -2.73 16.51
C GLY A 141 -3.08 -2.66 16.80
N SER A 142 -2.24 -2.41 15.79
CA SER A 142 -0.84 -1.99 16.01
C SER A 142 -0.80 -0.56 16.55
N GLU A 143 0.18 -0.27 17.41
CA GLU A 143 0.32 1.03 18.08
C GLU A 143 1.68 1.68 17.84
N LYS A 144 1.70 3.01 17.73
CA LYS A 144 2.90 3.85 17.68
C LYS A 144 2.83 4.89 18.81
N ASP A 145 3.99 5.34 19.28
CA ASP A 145 4.08 6.44 20.23
C ASP A 145 3.60 7.75 19.61
N VAL A 146 2.86 8.54 20.38
CA VAL A 146 2.58 9.94 20.00
C VAL A 146 3.89 10.73 20.15
N PRO A 147 4.31 11.50 19.13
CA PRO A 147 5.54 12.29 19.21
C PRO A 147 5.50 13.35 20.32
N ASN A 148 6.67 13.74 20.82
CA ASN A 148 6.82 14.91 21.68
C ASN A 148 6.86 16.20 20.85
N CYS A 149 6.77 17.34 21.53
CA CYS A 149 6.82 18.71 20.97
C CYS A 149 5.62 19.05 20.06
N LEU A 150 4.44 18.48 20.32
CA LEU A 150 3.20 18.79 19.61
C LEU A 150 2.83 20.26 19.76
N THR A 151 2.90 20.83 20.98
CA THR A 151 2.50 22.22 21.25
C THR A 151 3.39 23.22 20.52
N GLU A 152 4.71 23.00 20.48
CA GLU A 152 5.63 23.86 19.73
C GLU A 152 5.41 23.75 18.21
N ARG A 153 5.15 22.54 17.70
CA ARG A 153 4.82 22.34 16.27
C ARG A 153 3.47 22.97 15.91
N LEU A 154 2.50 22.93 16.81
CA LEU A 154 1.21 23.61 16.68
C LEU A 154 1.39 25.13 16.65
N ARG A 155 2.23 25.69 17.53
CA ARG A 155 2.60 27.11 17.54
C ARG A 155 3.26 27.55 16.23
N ALA A 156 4.05 26.67 15.62
CA ALA A 156 4.76 26.91 14.37
C ALA A 156 3.88 26.77 13.09
N LEU A 157 2.59 26.45 13.23
CA LEU A 157 1.67 26.47 12.09
C LEU A 157 1.54 27.89 11.51
N PRO A 158 1.25 28.02 10.21
CA PRO A 158 1.17 29.31 9.56
C PRO A 158 -0.18 29.99 9.82
N TRP A 159 -0.47 30.33 11.08
CA TRP A 159 -1.75 30.95 11.50
C TRP A 159 -2.09 32.22 10.72
N ASN A 160 -1.09 33.03 10.40
CA ASN A 160 -1.26 34.27 9.63
C ASN A 160 -1.72 34.02 8.19
N ASP A 161 -1.59 32.80 7.65
CA ASP A 161 -2.12 32.48 6.32
C ASP A 161 -3.66 32.58 6.31
N LEU A 162 -4.33 32.52 7.46
CA LEU A 162 -5.78 32.70 7.60
C LEU A 162 -6.23 34.15 7.36
N LEU A 163 -5.31 35.13 7.36
CA LEU A 163 -5.64 36.55 7.26
C LEU A 163 -6.31 36.92 5.93
N ASP A 164 -5.77 36.36 4.85
CA ASP A 164 -6.13 36.58 3.46
C ASP A 164 -6.09 35.23 2.73
N TYR A 165 -6.90 34.30 3.25
CA TYR A 165 -6.88 32.90 2.86
C TYR A 165 -7.25 32.70 1.39
N ASN A 166 -6.41 31.97 0.66
CA ASN A 166 -6.52 31.75 -0.77
C ASN A 166 -6.07 30.31 -1.13
N PRO A 167 -6.20 29.85 -2.39
CA PRO A 167 -5.83 28.48 -2.77
C PRO A 167 -4.38 28.07 -2.43
N GLU A 168 -3.40 28.96 -2.60
CA GLU A 168 -1.99 28.67 -2.29
C GLU A 168 -1.78 28.49 -0.78
N LYS A 169 -2.35 29.41 0.02
CA LYS A 169 -2.35 29.36 1.48
C LYS A 169 -3.09 28.15 2.01
N ARG A 170 -4.19 27.76 1.36
CA ARG A 170 -4.92 26.53 1.66
C ARG A 170 -4.05 25.30 1.49
N LYS A 171 -3.36 25.18 0.35
CA LYS A 171 -2.46 24.05 0.09
C LYS A 171 -1.36 23.96 1.15
N LYS A 172 -0.68 25.07 1.44
CA LYS A 172 0.38 25.16 2.45
C LYS A 172 -0.13 24.78 3.86
N LEU A 173 -1.28 25.31 4.27
CA LEU A 173 -1.86 24.97 5.58
C LEU A 173 -2.28 23.49 5.64
N ARG A 174 -2.95 22.98 4.60
CA ARG A 174 -3.35 21.57 4.52
C ARG A 174 -2.17 20.63 4.66
N GLU A 175 -1.09 20.84 3.91
CA GLU A 175 0.12 20.00 3.97
C GLU A 175 0.74 20.00 5.38
N LYS A 176 0.82 21.17 6.03
CA LYS A 176 1.31 21.31 7.41
C LYS A 176 0.40 20.62 8.43
N LEU A 177 -0.91 20.75 8.27
CA LEU A 177 -1.91 20.12 9.15
C LEU A 177 -1.95 18.61 8.99
N GLU A 178 -1.96 18.10 7.76
CA GLU A 178 -1.92 16.66 7.49
C GLU A 178 -0.67 16.02 8.11
N ALA A 179 0.50 16.63 7.92
CA ALA A 179 1.74 16.14 8.51
C ALA A 179 1.73 16.14 10.06
N LEU A 180 1.18 17.18 10.70
CA LEU A 180 1.16 17.29 12.16
C LEU A 180 0.01 16.48 12.80
N PHE A 181 -1.21 16.67 12.31
CA PHE A 181 -2.42 16.11 12.92
C PHE A 181 -2.58 14.60 12.67
N SER A 182 -1.92 14.03 11.66
CA SER A 182 -1.85 12.56 11.50
C SER A 182 -0.99 11.88 12.57
N GLU A 183 -0.23 12.63 13.35
CA GLU A 183 0.55 12.14 14.50
C GLU A 183 -0.14 12.42 15.84
N ALA A 184 -1.22 13.21 15.84
CA ALA A 184 -2.00 13.59 17.02
C ALA A 184 -3.32 12.81 17.11
N LEU A 185 -3.91 12.76 18.32
CA LEU A 185 -5.09 11.96 18.62
C LEU A 185 -6.38 12.78 18.55
N ALA A 186 -7.39 12.29 17.83
CA ALA A 186 -8.74 12.85 17.91
C ALA A 186 -9.46 12.50 19.24
N ASP A 187 -9.11 11.34 19.82
CA ASP A 187 -9.54 10.84 21.11
C ASP A 187 -8.39 10.01 21.74
N THR A 188 -8.13 10.21 23.03
CA THR A 188 -7.02 9.54 23.73
C THR A 188 -7.37 8.14 24.21
N ARG A 189 -8.63 7.69 24.07
CA ARG A 189 -9.07 6.39 24.58
C ARG A 189 -8.91 5.29 23.53
N ARG A 190 -8.35 4.16 23.94
CA ARG A 190 -8.44 2.92 23.16
C ARG A 190 -9.91 2.47 23.02
N PRO A 191 -10.29 1.68 22.01
CA PRO A 191 -9.59 1.49 20.73
C PRO A 191 -9.94 2.57 19.69
N ILE A 192 -10.64 3.64 20.09
CA ILE A 192 -11.08 4.73 19.19
C ILE A 192 -9.96 5.75 18.89
N ASN A 193 -8.83 5.65 19.61
CA ASN A 193 -7.56 6.32 19.32
C ASN A 193 -6.90 5.85 18.00
N GLU A 194 -7.64 5.16 17.13
CA GLU A 194 -7.23 4.79 15.76
C GLU A 194 -7.45 5.92 14.75
N VAL A 195 -8.41 6.80 15.06
CA VAL A 195 -8.72 7.99 14.27
C VAL A 195 -7.79 9.11 14.74
N ASP A 196 -6.92 9.54 13.84
CA ASP A 196 -6.03 10.67 14.07
C ASP A 196 -6.78 12.01 13.99
N LEU A 197 -6.15 13.05 14.50
CA LEU A 197 -6.74 14.39 14.52
C LEU A 197 -6.96 14.93 13.10
N TRP A 198 -6.14 14.51 12.12
CA TRP A 198 -6.29 14.94 10.73
C TRP A 198 -7.57 14.37 10.12
N SER A 199 -7.83 13.08 10.30
CA SER A 199 -9.05 12.41 9.82
C SER A 199 -10.30 13.02 10.45
N TRP A 200 -10.23 13.34 11.75
CA TRP A 200 -11.29 14.04 12.46
C TRP A 200 -11.54 15.46 11.92
N GLY A 201 -10.47 16.24 11.76
CA GLY A 201 -10.52 17.59 11.23
C GLY A 201 -11.01 17.63 9.79
N LEU A 202 -10.47 16.77 8.92
CA LEU A 202 -10.89 16.65 7.52
C LEU A 202 -12.38 16.36 7.43
N LEU A 203 -12.87 15.41 8.23
CA LEU A 203 -14.29 15.08 8.29
C LEU A 203 -15.13 16.32 8.62
N VAL A 204 -14.84 17.02 9.71
CA VAL A 204 -15.63 18.19 10.13
C VAL A 204 -15.53 19.33 9.10
N GLY A 205 -14.34 19.60 8.55
CA GLY A 205 -14.16 20.58 7.48
C GLY A 205 -14.91 20.24 6.20
N SER A 206 -14.95 18.96 5.83
CA SER A 206 -15.69 18.47 4.66
C SER A 206 -17.20 18.68 4.81
N LEU A 207 -17.75 18.31 5.97
CA LEU A 207 -19.17 18.51 6.27
C LEU A 207 -19.54 19.98 6.30
N TYR A 208 -18.70 20.81 6.93
CA TYR A 208 -18.99 22.22 7.12
C TYR A 208 -18.94 22.97 5.80
N LYS A 209 -17.92 22.73 4.96
CA LYS A 209 -17.84 23.27 3.61
C LYS A 209 -19.04 22.82 2.76
N ALA A 210 -19.35 21.53 2.74
CA ALA A 210 -20.46 20.99 1.97
C ALA A 210 -21.82 21.56 2.40
N ALA A 211 -22.05 21.75 3.70
CA ALA A 211 -23.29 22.35 4.21
C ALA A 211 -23.45 23.80 3.75
N LEU A 212 -22.39 24.60 3.85
CA LEU A 212 -22.39 26.01 3.42
C LEU A 212 -22.49 26.16 1.89
N ALA A 213 -21.80 25.30 1.14
CA ALA A 213 -21.92 25.24 -0.32
C ALA A 213 -23.35 24.87 -0.75
N GLY A 214 -23.97 23.91 -0.06
CA GLY A 214 -25.38 23.56 -0.28
C GLY A 214 -26.31 24.76 -0.06
N ALA A 215 -26.13 25.47 1.05
CA ALA A 215 -26.92 26.65 1.37
C ALA A 215 -26.75 27.78 0.33
N LEU A 216 -25.55 27.97 -0.23
CA LEU A 216 -25.33 28.92 -1.34
C LEU A 216 -26.04 28.48 -2.63
N LEU A 217 -25.97 27.19 -2.97
CA LEU A 217 -26.55 26.65 -4.20
C LEU A 217 -28.08 26.69 -4.22
N THR A 218 -28.71 26.61 -3.04
CA THR A 218 -30.16 26.63 -2.87
C THR A 218 -30.72 27.97 -2.40
N GLU A 219 -29.85 28.90 -2.01
CA GLU A 219 -30.22 30.17 -1.34
C GLU A 219 -31.10 29.95 -0.09
N ASP A 220 -30.91 28.80 0.58
CA ASP A 220 -31.74 28.35 1.71
C ASP A 220 -30.88 28.06 2.94
N VAL A 221 -31.24 28.68 4.06
CA VAL A 221 -30.59 28.46 5.36
C VAL A 221 -31.35 27.39 6.11
N LYS A 222 -30.96 26.13 5.90
CA LYS A 222 -31.50 24.99 6.64
C LYS A 222 -31.23 25.13 8.14
N LYS A 223 -32.10 24.58 8.97
CA LYS A 223 -31.80 24.45 10.40
C LYS A 223 -30.66 23.45 10.59
N GLN A 224 -29.86 23.66 11.64
CA GLN A 224 -28.70 22.80 11.92
C GLN A 224 -29.07 21.30 12.01
N ASP A 225 -30.23 20.97 12.59
CA ASP A 225 -30.66 19.57 12.75
C ASP A 225 -31.17 18.93 11.46
N GLU A 226 -31.42 19.74 10.41
CA GLU A 226 -31.86 19.30 9.09
C GLU A 226 -30.68 19.10 8.12
N LEU A 227 -29.45 19.39 8.55
CA LEU A 227 -28.26 19.22 7.74
C LEU A 227 -27.98 17.73 7.48
N THR A 228 -27.88 17.43 6.19
CA THR A 228 -27.64 16.13 5.57
C THR A 228 -26.61 16.27 4.45
N TRP A 229 -25.96 15.17 4.09
CA TRP A 229 -24.91 15.12 3.07
C TRP A 229 -25.09 13.92 2.15
N ARG A 230 -24.34 13.92 1.03
CA ARG A 230 -24.23 12.79 0.10
C ARG A 230 -22.78 12.50 -0.22
N LEU A 231 -22.49 11.29 -0.71
CA LEU A 231 -21.22 10.95 -1.32
C LEU A 231 -21.26 11.09 -2.84
N LEU A 232 -20.15 11.57 -3.40
CA LEU A 232 -19.87 11.58 -4.83
C LEU A 232 -18.64 10.72 -5.11
N GLY A 233 -18.82 9.63 -5.85
CA GLY A 233 -17.75 8.74 -6.29
C GLY A 233 -17.30 9.06 -7.72
N VAL A 234 -15.99 9.17 -7.93
CA VAL A 234 -15.34 9.23 -9.24
C VAL A 234 -14.44 8.00 -9.35
N ARG A 235 -14.97 6.92 -9.93
CA ARG A 235 -14.38 5.57 -9.87
C ARG A 235 -14.02 5.02 -11.24
N PHE A 236 -12.98 4.20 -11.33
CA PHE A 236 -12.58 3.50 -12.56
C PHE A 236 -11.72 2.26 -12.24
N LYS A 237 -11.48 1.40 -13.23
CA LYS A 237 -10.60 0.21 -13.10
C LYS A 237 -9.13 0.60 -13.24
N GLY A 238 -8.60 1.29 -12.23
CA GLY A 238 -7.28 1.90 -12.33
C GLY A 238 -6.13 0.91 -12.22
N LEU A 239 -6.24 -0.09 -11.36
CA LEU A 239 -5.22 -1.14 -11.23
C LEU A 239 -5.07 -1.94 -12.53
N ASP A 240 -6.18 -2.32 -13.15
CA ASP A 240 -6.21 -3.01 -14.45
C ASP A 240 -5.54 -2.12 -15.51
N TYR A 241 -5.95 -0.85 -15.60
CA TYR A 241 -5.39 0.09 -16.54
C TYR A 241 -3.89 0.30 -16.35
N ILE A 242 -3.37 0.48 -15.13
CA ILE A 242 -1.93 0.67 -14.91
C ILE A 242 -1.14 -0.59 -15.26
N SER A 243 -1.72 -1.75 -14.96
CA SER A 243 -1.01 -3.01 -15.03
C SER A 243 -1.01 -3.64 -16.44
N GLU A 244 -2.00 -3.36 -17.29
CA GLU A 244 -2.09 -3.85 -18.67
C GLU A 244 -1.11 -3.17 -19.66
N VAL A 245 0.19 -3.24 -19.36
CA VAL A 245 1.27 -2.68 -20.18
C VAL A 245 2.45 -3.64 -20.28
N SER A 246 3.26 -3.45 -21.33
CA SER A 246 4.39 -4.32 -21.66
C SER A 246 5.76 -3.78 -21.19
N ARG A 247 5.84 -2.53 -20.74
CA ARG A 247 7.10 -1.89 -20.33
C ARG A 247 6.90 -1.01 -19.10
N ILE A 248 7.95 -0.89 -18.27
CA ILE A 248 7.95 -0.04 -17.07
C ILE A 248 7.63 1.43 -17.37
N PRO A 249 8.18 2.08 -18.42
CA PRO A 249 7.85 3.47 -18.72
C PRO A 249 6.36 3.69 -18.98
N ASP A 250 5.69 2.72 -19.61
CA ASP A 250 4.25 2.79 -19.87
C ASP A 250 3.44 2.67 -18.58
N LEU A 251 3.86 1.78 -17.67
CA LEU A 251 3.24 1.59 -16.35
C LEU A 251 3.28 2.88 -15.55
N LEU A 252 4.47 3.47 -15.43
CA LEU A 252 4.68 4.72 -14.69
C LEU A 252 3.93 5.89 -15.34
N ALA A 253 3.89 5.93 -16.68
CA ALA A 253 3.11 6.94 -17.40
C ALA A 253 1.62 6.81 -17.08
N ARG A 254 1.04 5.60 -17.13
CA ARG A 254 -0.36 5.37 -16.78
C ARG A 254 -0.69 5.70 -15.32
N GLN A 255 0.21 5.36 -14.39
CA GLN A 255 0.06 5.74 -12.99
C GLN A 255 0.01 7.27 -12.82
N ASN A 256 0.92 7.99 -13.48
CA ASN A 256 0.93 9.45 -13.47
C ASN A 256 -0.36 10.03 -14.09
N LEU A 257 -0.83 9.49 -15.21
CA LEU A 257 -2.07 9.95 -15.85
C LEU A 257 -3.27 9.89 -14.90
N LEU A 258 -3.46 8.76 -14.22
CA LEU A 258 -4.57 8.59 -13.27
C LEU A 258 -4.41 9.49 -12.05
N ARG A 259 -3.18 9.61 -11.51
CA ARG A 259 -2.89 10.50 -10.39
C ARG A 259 -3.23 11.95 -10.74
N HIS A 260 -2.71 12.46 -11.85
CA HIS A 260 -2.96 13.83 -12.29
C HIS A 260 -4.42 14.06 -12.73
N GLY A 261 -5.09 13.06 -13.33
CA GLY A 261 -6.53 13.12 -13.62
C GLY A 261 -7.37 13.34 -12.38
N LEU A 262 -7.15 12.54 -11.33
CA LEU A 262 -7.82 12.69 -10.05
C LEU A 262 -7.42 13.96 -9.30
N ASP A 263 -6.14 14.39 -9.35
CA ASP A 263 -5.69 15.63 -8.71
C ASP A 263 -6.40 16.86 -9.29
N ARG A 264 -6.62 16.88 -10.61
CA ARG A 264 -7.39 17.94 -11.29
C ARG A 264 -8.86 17.91 -10.90
N VAL A 265 -9.47 16.73 -10.81
CA VAL A 265 -10.86 16.60 -10.32
C VAL A 265 -10.99 17.07 -8.87
N ARG A 266 -9.99 16.75 -8.03
CA ARG A 266 -9.94 17.28 -6.66
C ARG A 266 -9.83 18.81 -6.65
N GLU A 267 -8.97 19.40 -7.47
CA GLU A 267 -8.86 20.86 -7.59
C GLU A 267 -10.18 21.50 -8.04
N LEU A 268 -10.87 20.88 -9.00
CA LEU A 268 -12.19 21.33 -9.47
C LEU A 268 -13.22 21.37 -8.33
N LEU A 269 -13.33 20.29 -7.56
CA LEU A 269 -14.38 20.12 -6.53
C LEU A 269 -14.03 20.77 -5.19
N GLU A 270 -12.74 20.89 -4.85
CA GLU A 270 -12.30 21.44 -3.57
C GLU A 270 -12.01 22.94 -3.64
N VAL A 271 -11.57 23.45 -4.80
CA VAL A 271 -11.03 24.82 -4.94
C VAL A 271 -11.77 25.62 -6.01
N THR A 272 -11.94 25.09 -7.21
CA THR A 272 -12.58 25.85 -8.31
C THR A 272 -14.05 26.14 -7.99
N TYR A 273 -14.79 25.08 -7.68
CA TYR A 273 -16.15 25.12 -7.14
C TYR A 273 -16.14 24.38 -5.80
N PRO A 274 -15.86 25.07 -4.66
CA PRO A 274 -15.65 24.46 -3.34
C PRO A 274 -16.90 23.78 -2.73
N LEU A 275 -17.43 22.76 -3.39
CA LEU A 275 -18.63 22.02 -2.98
C LEU A 275 -18.30 20.69 -2.32
N GLY A 276 -17.11 20.13 -2.57
CA GLY A 276 -16.76 18.81 -2.08
C GLY A 276 -15.37 18.73 -1.48
N SER A 277 -15.14 17.72 -0.65
CA SER A 277 -13.81 17.40 -0.09
C SER A 277 -13.51 15.92 -0.28
N GLU A 278 -12.32 15.59 -0.78
CA GLU A 278 -11.87 14.22 -0.98
C GLU A 278 -11.64 13.57 0.39
N VAL A 279 -12.50 12.61 0.75
CA VAL A 279 -12.42 11.89 2.03
C VAL A 279 -11.83 10.49 1.88
N TYR A 280 -11.73 9.99 0.66
CA TYR A 280 -11.12 8.71 0.33
C TYR A 280 -10.57 8.73 -1.09
N ARG A 281 -9.44 8.06 -1.31
CA ARG A 281 -8.87 7.83 -2.64
C ARG A 281 -8.10 6.53 -2.64
N ASP A 282 -8.22 5.72 -3.68
CA ASP A 282 -7.41 4.51 -3.91
C ASP A 282 -6.94 4.44 -5.37
N GLU A 283 -6.35 3.31 -5.77
CA GLU A 283 -5.93 3.07 -7.16
C GLU A 283 -7.10 3.08 -8.16
N ASN A 284 -8.34 2.97 -7.69
CA ASN A 284 -9.56 2.91 -8.49
C ASN A 284 -10.39 4.19 -8.43
N GLY A 285 -9.89 5.27 -7.83
CA GLY A 285 -10.54 6.58 -7.87
C GLY A 285 -10.73 7.24 -6.51
N SER A 286 -11.62 8.23 -6.46
CA SER A 286 -11.84 9.08 -5.28
C SER A 286 -13.32 9.11 -4.86
N VAL A 287 -13.55 9.41 -3.58
CA VAL A 287 -14.88 9.66 -3.01
C VAL A 287 -14.88 10.98 -2.26
N TYR A 288 -15.89 11.80 -2.50
CA TYR A 288 -16.05 13.13 -1.96
C TYR A 288 -17.31 13.21 -1.10
N VAL A 289 -17.25 13.97 0.01
CA VAL A 289 -18.45 14.44 0.71
C VAL A 289 -18.93 15.69 0.01
N VAL A 290 -20.23 15.74 -0.33
CA VAL A 290 -20.87 16.84 -1.07
C VAL A 290 -22.21 17.22 -0.42
N PRO A 291 -22.78 18.40 -0.75
CA PRO A 291 -24.08 18.81 -0.24
C PRO A 291 -25.20 17.83 -0.61
N ASP A 292 -26.23 17.74 0.23
CA ASP A 292 -27.45 16.99 -0.09
C ASP A 292 -28.30 17.73 -1.14
N LEU A 293 -27.99 17.46 -2.41
CA LEU A 293 -28.73 17.92 -3.59
C LEU A 293 -28.85 16.77 -4.59
N GLU A 294 -30.07 16.35 -4.91
CA GLU A 294 -30.33 15.27 -5.88
C GLU A 294 -29.91 15.65 -7.30
N ASP A 295 -29.99 16.94 -7.62
CA ASP A 295 -29.66 17.50 -8.93
C ASP A 295 -28.22 18.05 -9.02
N LEU A 296 -27.34 17.68 -8.07
CA LEU A 296 -25.98 18.23 -7.97
C LEU A 296 -25.17 18.06 -9.27
N LEU A 297 -25.26 16.89 -9.90
CA LEU A 297 -24.51 16.58 -11.13
C LEU A 297 -25.02 17.36 -12.36
N GLN A 298 -26.26 17.83 -12.31
CA GLN A 298 -26.93 18.62 -13.33
C GLN A 298 -26.68 20.12 -13.17
N ARG A 299 -26.15 20.58 -12.02
CA ARG A 299 -25.76 21.98 -11.81
C ARG A 299 -24.70 22.41 -12.83
N THR A 300 -24.83 23.62 -13.36
CA THR A 300 -24.01 24.13 -14.45
C THR A 300 -23.06 25.26 -14.04
N ASP A 301 -21.94 25.37 -14.75
CA ASP A 301 -21.05 26.54 -14.71
C ASP A 301 -21.63 27.73 -15.49
N GLY A 302 -20.86 28.82 -15.56
CA GLY A 302 -21.23 30.02 -16.34
C GLY A 302 -21.38 29.78 -17.84
N ASN A 303 -20.82 28.69 -18.37
CA ASN A 303 -20.91 28.31 -19.77
C ASN A 303 -22.02 27.29 -20.05
N GLY A 304 -22.81 26.92 -19.03
CA GLY A 304 -23.89 25.93 -19.16
C GLY A 304 -23.44 24.47 -19.15
N LYS A 305 -22.16 24.17 -18.85
CA LYS A 305 -21.66 22.80 -18.71
C LYS A 305 -22.04 22.22 -17.35
N SER A 306 -22.62 21.03 -17.34
CA SER A 306 -22.98 20.33 -16.10
C SER A 306 -21.74 19.90 -15.29
N LEU A 307 -21.88 19.79 -13.97
CA LEU A 307 -20.82 19.32 -13.07
C LEU A 307 -20.29 17.95 -13.49
N GLU A 308 -21.17 17.03 -13.90
CA GLU A 308 -20.76 15.72 -14.41
C GLU A 308 -19.86 15.84 -15.65
N THR A 309 -20.20 16.74 -16.57
CA THR A 309 -19.42 17.01 -17.78
C THR A 309 -18.07 17.62 -17.42
N LEU A 310 -18.05 18.59 -16.49
CA LEU A 310 -16.83 19.23 -16.02
C LEU A 310 -15.88 18.21 -15.38
N ILE A 311 -16.37 17.32 -14.52
CA ILE A 311 -15.56 16.24 -13.92
C ILE A 311 -14.99 15.32 -15.01
N LYS A 312 -15.82 14.87 -15.97
CA LYS A 312 -15.37 14.02 -17.08
C LYS A 312 -14.30 14.70 -17.92
N GLU A 313 -14.47 15.97 -18.28
CA GLU A 313 -13.49 16.71 -19.09
C GLU A 313 -12.19 16.96 -18.33
N THR A 314 -12.29 17.38 -17.07
CA THR A 314 -11.15 17.71 -16.19
C THR A 314 -10.29 16.49 -15.88
N PHE A 315 -10.91 15.32 -15.72
CA PHE A 315 -10.18 14.06 -15.57
C PHE A 315 -9.36 13.73 -16.84
N GLN A 316 -9.89 14.06 -18.02
CA GLN A 316 -9.32 13.67 -19.31
C GLN A 316 -8.19 14.58 -19.78
N LYS A 317 -8.32 15.89 -19.57
CA LYS A 317 -7.45 16.92 -20.14
C LYS A 317 -7.05 17.96 -19.11
N ASP A 318 -5.88 18.55 -19.35
CA ASP A 318 -5.36 19.63 -18.52
C ASP A 318 -6.01 20.94 -18.94
N PRO A 319 -6.54 21.76 -18.01
CA PRO A 319 -7.03 23.09 -18.33
C PRO A 319 -5.92 23.91 -19.00
N GLY A 320 -6.12 24.29 -20.28
CA GLY A 320 -5.13 25.06 -21.05
C GLY A 320 -4.06 24.23 -21.79
N GLU A 321 -4.16 22.90 -21.79
CA GLU A 321 -3.30 21.97 -22.57
C GLU A 321 -1.78 22.14 -22.36
N GLN A 322 -1.34 22.63 -21.20
CA GLN A 322 0.07 22.97 -20.94
C GLN A 322 1.00 21.75 -20.98
N ASN A 323 0.51 20.56 -20.61
CA ASN A 323 1.28 19.32 -20.67
C ASN A 323 0.52 18.17 -21.33
N VAL A 324 0.73 17.99 -22.64
CA VAL A 324 0.15 16.91 -23.45
C VAL A 324 0.48 15.50 -22.89
N LYS A 325 1.60 15.33 -22.17
CA LYS A 325 1.98 14.02 -21.59
C LYS A 325 1.05 13.57 -20.45
N LEU A 326 0.29 14.48 -19.86
CA LEU A 326 -0.59 14.21 -18.71
C LEU A 326 -2.08 14.06 -19.08
N GLN A 327 -2.40 14.02 -20.37
CA GLN A 327 -3.78 13.87 -20.84
C GLN A 327 -4.13 12.40 -21.02
N VAL A 328 -5.28 11.95 -20.48
CA VAL A 328 -5.79 10.57 -20.64
C VAL A 328 -6.38 10.37 -22.04
N GLU A 329 -6.98 11.44 -22.60
CA GLU A 329 -7.50 11.51 -23.98
C GLU A 329 -8.37 10.32 -24.40
N GLY A 330 -9.31 9.92 -23.54
CA GLY A 330 -10.31 8.90 -23.85
C GLY A 330 -9.84 7.46 -23.65
N GLU A 331 -8.64 7.20 -23.12
CA GLU A 331 -8.19 5.83 -22.84
C GLU A 331 -9.03 5.12 -21.77
N ILE A 332 -9.44 5.87 -20.74
CA ILE A 332 -10.27 5.37 -19.66
C ILE A 332 -11.21 6.47 -19.19
N GLN A 333 -12.50 6.20 -19.09
CA GLN A 333 -13.49 7.13 -18.54
C GLN A 333 -13.82 6.82 -17.08
N PRO A 334 -13.95 7.85 -16.22
CA PRO A 334 -14.41 7.67 -14.85
C PRO A 334 -15.92 7.43 -14.85
N HIS A 335 -16.36 6.47 -14.04
CA HIS A 335 -17.74 6.32 -13.63
C HIS A 335 -18.03 7.28 -12.47
N ILE A 336 -18.95 8.22 -12.71
CA ILE A 336 -19.37 9.21 -11.72
C ILE A 336 -20.69 8.76 -11.14
N LYS A 337 -20.75 8.65 -9.81
CA LYS A 337 -21.96 8.24 -9.09
C LYS A 337 -22.21 9.16 -7.92
N LEU A 338 -23.42 9.70 -7.81
CA LEU A 338 -23.92 10.38 -6.62
C LEU A 338 -24.68 9.38 -5.76
N GLU A 339 -24.55 9.48 -4.45
CA GLU A 339 -25.29 8.64 -3.50
C GLU A 339 -26.79 8.92 -3.58
N GLU A 340 -27.59 7.86 -3.69
CA GLU A 340 -29.05 7.97 -3.91
C GLU A 340 -29.80 8.49 -2.69
N LYS A 341 -29.33 8.16 -1.48
CA LYS A 341 -29.94 8.59 -0.21
C LYS A 341 -28.97 9.46 0.55
N SER A 342 -29.45 10.59 1.06
CA SER A 342 -28.65 11.40 1.96
C SER A 342 -28.53 10.78 3.36
N TRP A 343 -27.54 11.24 4.10
CA TRP A 343 -27.21 10.76 5.43
C TRP A 343 -26.95 11.92 6.38
N HIS A 344 -27.17 11.69 7.68
CA HIS A 344 -27.03 12.72 8.71
C HIS A 344 -26.03 12.36 9.82
N GLY A 345 -25.34 11.22 9.73
CA GLY A 345 -24.37 10.76 10.73
C GLY A 345 -25.04 10.50 12.07
N GLN A 346 -24.53 11.07 13.16
CA GLN A 346 -25.23 11.02 14.45
C GLN A 346 -26.59 11.74 14.38
N ASP A 347 -27.64 11.06 14.84
CA ASP A 347 -29.01 11.58 14.89
C ASP A 347 -29.09 12.79 15.86
N PRO A 348 -29.60 13.94 15.41
CA PRO A 348 -29.71 15.14 16.25
C PRO A 348 -30.63 14.99 17.47
N LYS A 349 -31.63 14.11 17.38
CA LYS A 349 -32.64 13.86 18.42
C LYS A 349 -32.25 12.70 19.35
N ASP A 350 -31.50 11.72 18.84
CA ASP A 350 -31.01 10.59 19.62
C ASP A 350 -29.53 10.30 19.36
N TRP A 351 -28.65 10.79 20.24
CA TRP A 351 -27.19 10.63 20.10
C TRP A 351 -26.71 9.17 20.04
N ARG A 352 -27.55 8.18 20.37
CA ARG A 352 -27.22 6.75 20.27
C ARG A 352 -27.44 6.16 18.88
N LYS A 353 -28.17 6.86 18.01
CA LYS A 353 -28.49 6.42 16.64
C LYS A 353 -27.60 7.11 15.62
N TYR A 354 -27.27 6.37 14.56
CA TYR A 354 -26.42 6.83 13.48
C TYR A 354 -27.01 6.41 12.13
N GLN A 355 -27.00 7.31 11.16
CA GLN A 355 -27.18 7.01 9.73
C GLN A 355 -25.84 7.25 9.03
N LEU A 356 -25.13 6.16 8.72
CA LEU A 356 -23.83 6.21 8.04
C LEU A 356 -24.01 6.34 6.52
N PRO A 357 -23.05 6.98 5.83
CA PRO A 357 -22.99 6.93 4.38
C PRO A 357 -22.68 5.53 3.85
N GLU A 358 -23.13 5.22 2.64
CA GLU A 358 -22.94 3.94 1.96
C GLU A 358 -21.57 3.83 1.26
N ILE A 359 -20.51 4.39 1.84
CA ILE A 359 -19.16 4.40 1.25
C ILE A 359 -18.68 2.99 0.85
N GLY A 360 -18.98 1.96 1.65
CA GLY A 360 -18.62 0.58 1.34
C GLY A 360 -19.15 0.10 -0.02
N LYS A 361 -20.34 0.58 -0.45
CA LYS A 361 -20.91 0.26 -1.77
C LYS A 361 -20.15 0.94 -2.91
N PHE A 362 -19.61 2.14 -2.69
CA PHE A 362 -18.77 2.81 -3.68
C PHE A 362 -17.43 2.11 -3.87
N LEU A 363 -16.87 1.56 -2.77
CA LEU A 363 -15.58 0.86 -2.79
C LEU A 363 -15.70 -0.56 -3.32
N SER A 364 -16.81 -1.25 -3.07
CA SER A 364 -17.05 -2.61 -3.57
C SER A 364 -17.61 -2.65 -5.00
N ALA A 365 -18.15 -1.53 -5.50
CA ALA A 365 -18.61 -1.44 -6.89
C ALA A 365 -17.44 -1.64 -7.85
N VAL A 366 -17.61 -2.54 -8.82
CA VAL A 366 -16.68 -2.68 -9.94
C VAL A 366 -17.10 -1.69 -11.03
N PRO A 367 -16.40 -0.56 -11.21
CA PRO A 367 -16.77 0.40 -12.22
C PRO A 367 -16.58 -0.20 -13.63
N ILE A 368 -17.47 0.16 -14.55
CA ILE A 368 -17.25 -0.08 -15.98
C ILE A 368 -16.42 1.09 -16.48
N SER A 369 -15.19 0.82 -16.89
CA SER A 369 -14.27 1.83 -17.42
C SER A 369 -13.94 1.49 -18.85
N GLN A 370 -14.68 2.09 -19.78
CA GLN A 370 -14.44 1.92 -21.21
C GLN A 370 -13.66 3.12 -21.75
N ALA A 371 -12.94 2.87 -22.84
CA ALA A 371 -12.39 3.93 -23.67
C ALA A 371 -13.52 4.72 -24.34
N ASP A 372 -13.29 6.00 -24.63
CA ASP A 372 -14.21 6.90 -25.31
C ASP A 372 -14.13 6.72 -26.83
N PRO A 373 -15.07 6.03 -27.50
CA PRO A 373 -14.94 5.73 -28.92
C PRO A 373 -14.97 7.00 -29.79
N ASN A 374 -15.65 8.05 -29.36
CA ASN A 374 -15.76 9.29 -30.11
C ASN A 374 -14.42 10.04 -30.12
N LYS A 375 -13.73 10.10 -28.97
CA LYS A 375 -12.38 10.67 -28.89
C LYS A 375 -11.35 9.82 -29.64
N ILE A 376 -11.43 8.50 -29.52
CA ILE A 376 -10.49 7.59 -30.20
C ILE A 376 -10.68 7.62 -31.73
N ARG A 377 -11.93 7.75 -32.21
CA ARG A 377 -12.24 7.79 -33.65
C ARG A 377 -11.46 8.86 -34.41
N HIS A 378 -11.26 10.05 -33.81
CA HIS A 378 -10.56 11.14 -34.50
C HIS A 378 -9.14 10.76 -34.93
N PHE A 379 -8.43 9.95 -34.14
CA PHE A 379 -7.08 9.48 -34.49
C PHE A 379 -7.05 8.56 -35.71
N TRP A 380 -8.18 7.93 -36.07
CA TRP A 380 -8.30 7.00 -37.19
C TRP A 380 -8.83 7.63 -38.49
N GLN A 381 -9.41 8.84 -38.43
CA GLN A 381 -10.13 9.46 -39.56
C GLN A 381 -9.27 9.74 -40.80
N GLN A 382 -7.94 9.75 -40.68
CA GLN A 382 -7.00 10.03 -41.78
C GLN A 382 -5.75 9.14 -41.77
N HIS A 383 -5.72 8.07 -40.97
CA HIS A 383 -4.55 7.21 -40.81
C HIS A 383 -4.97 5.74 -40.77
N THR A 384 -4.46 4.96 -41.71
CA THR A 384 -4.54 3.49 -41.69
C THR A 384 -3.20 2.95 -41.22
N ALA A 385 -3.17 2.42 -40.00
CA ALA A 385 -2.00 1.78 -39.43
C ALA A 385 -2.45 0.70 -38.44
N ASP A 386 -1.53 -0.15 -38.02
CA ASP A 386 -1.80 -1.11 -36.94
C ASP A 386 -2.11 -0.39 -35.63
N VAL A 387 -2.78 -1.10 -34.71
CA VAL A 387 -3.10 -0.59 -33.37
C VAL A 387 -1.82 -0.43 -32.54
N CYS A 388 -1.73 0.64 -31.77
CA CYS A 388 -0.65 0.92 -30.84
C CYS A 388 -0.52 -0.18 -29.78
N ALA A 389 0.67 -0.77 -29.65
CA ALA A 389 0.95 -1.86 -28.70
C ALA A 389 0.94 -1.44 -27.21
N VAL A 390 0.80 -0.14 -26.92
CA VAL A 390 0.71 0.39 -25.56
C VAL A 390 -0.73 0.63 -25.17
N CYS A 391 -1.40 1.58 -25.82
CA CYS A 391 -2.78 1.92 -25.44
C CYS A 391 -3.81 0.93 -25.94
N GLY A 392 -3.51 0.14 -26.99
CA GLY A 392 -4.48 -0.76 -27.61
C GLY A 392 -5.64 -0.06 -28.33
N LEU A 393 -5.57 1.27 -28.53
CA LEU A 393 -6.70 2.09 -28.98
C LEU A 393 -6.40 2.96 -30.20
N ARG A 394 -5.24 3.65 -30.21
CA ARG A 394 -4.85 4.60 -31.28
C ARG A 394 -4.03 3.91 -32.39
N PRO A 395 -4.01 4.42 -33.63
CA PRO A 395 -3.10 3.91 -34.66
C PRO A 395 -1.64 4.19 -34.31
N GLN A 396 -0.73 3.37 -34.82
CA GLN A 396 0.71 3.63 -34.74
C GLN A 396 1.06 4.97 -35.43
N GLY A 397 1.99 5.71 -34.83
CA GLY A 397 2.34 7.05 -35.27
C GLY A 397 3.24 7.04 -36.52
N PRO A 398 3.13 8.06 -37.40
CA PRO A 398 3.99 8.21 -38.58
C PRO A 398 5.44 8.61 -38.23
N GLY A 399 5.69 9.05 -36.99
CA GLY A 399 7.03 9.40 -36.55
C GLY A 399 7.98 8.20 -36.56
N ARG A 400 9.22 8.38 -37.03
CA ARG A 400 10.22 7.29 -37.16
C ARG A 400 10.35 6.43 -35.89
N LYS A 401 10.43 7.06 -34.71
CA LYS A 401 10.50 6.36 -33.41
C LYS A 401 9.21 5.60 -33.10
N SER A 402 8.06 6.21 -33.35
CA SER A 402 6.73 5.63 -33.12
C SER A 402 6.50 4.39 -33.98
N THR A 403 6.84 4.45 -35.27
CA THR A 403 6.76 3.32 -36.21
C THR A 403 7.71 2.18 -35.81
N GLN A 404 8.98 2.49 -35.53
CA GLN A 404 9.98 1.48 -35.11
C GLN A 404 9.58 0.75 -33.82
N ARG A 405 8.83 1.41 -32.95
CA ARG A 405 8.43 0.89 -31.63
C ARG A 405 7.00 0.36 -31.60
N SER A 406 6.28 0.38 -32.74
CA SER A 406 4.88 -0.02 -32.85
C SER A 406 3.95 0.69 -31.87
N VAL A 407 4.14 2.00 -31.69
CA VAL A 407 3.35 2.84 -30.77
C VAL A 407 2.76 4.06 -31.45
N CYS A 408 1.73 4.66 -30.86
CA CYS A 408 1.21 5.96 -31.27
C CYS A 408 2.09 7.10 -30.74
N ASP A 409 2.05 8.25 -31.40
CA ASP A 409 2.85 9.42 -31.01
C ASP A 409 2.54 9.92 -29.59
N VAL A 410 1.30 9.76 -29.12
CA VAL A 410 0.91 10.11 -27.74
C VAL A 410 1.65 9.23 -26.74
N CYS A 411 1.62 7.91 -26.91
CA CYS A 411 2.34 6.98 -26.04
C CYS A 411 3.85 7.17 -26.13
N GLU A 412 4.40 7.46 -27.31
CA GLU A 412 5.83 7.75 -27.47
C GLU A 412 6.25 9.01 -26.72
N LYS A 413 5.48 10.10 -26.83
CA LYS A 413 5.72 11.34 -26.07
C LYS A 413 5.66 11.14 -24.56
N ARG A 414 4.77 10.25 -24.06
CA ARG A 414 4.69 9.95 -22.62
C ARG A 414 5.90 9.21 -22.07
N ARG A 415 6.65 8.51 -22.94
CA ARG A 415 7.89 7.78 -22.58
C ARG A 415 9.13 8.64 -22.65
N SER A 416 9.08 9.79 -23.32
CA SER A 416 10.26 10.61 -23.55
C SER A 416 10.85 11.09 -22.22
N ASP A 417 12.16 11.34 -22.23
CA ASP A 417 12.91 11.96 -21.13
C ASP A 417 13.13 11.08 -19.88
N ARG A 418 12.72 9.80 -19.85
CA ARG A 418 13.00 8.94 -18.69
C ARG A 418 14.51 8.76 -18.44
N SER A 419 15.28 8.48 -19.49
CA SER A 419 16.74 8.34 -19.39
C SER A 419 17.42 9.67 -19.08
N LYS A 420 16.83 10.78 -19.53
CA LYS A 420 17.28 12.13 -19.16
C LYS A 420 17.04 12.41 -17.67
N ASN A 421 15.82 12.18 -17.18
CA ASN A 421 15.47 12.34 -15.77
C ASN A 421 16.33 11.44 -14.86
N TRP A 422 16.66 10.22 -15.32
CA TRP A 422 17.60 9.35 -14.62
C TRP A 422 19.02 9.94 -14.59
N ALA A 423 19.51 10.50 -15.70
CA ALA A 423 20.81 11.16 -15.73
C ALA A 423 20.89 12.40 -14.81
N GLU A 424 19.75 13.03 -14.52
CA GLU A 424 19.60 14.14 -13.56
C GLU A 424 19.46 13.66 -12.10
N ASN A 425 18.99 12.42 -11.87
CA ASN A 425 18.87 11.80 -10.55
C ASN A 425 19.48 10.39 -10.52
N LEU A 426 20.79 10.33 -10.28
CA LEU A 426 21.57 9.10 -10.32
C LEU A 426 21.43 8.22 -9.06
N GLN A 427 20.72 8.64 -8.00
CA GLN A 427 20.56 7.81 -6.81
C GLN A 427 19.68 6.57 -7.06
N GLU A 428 18.85 6.63 -8.10
CA GLU A 428 17.94 5.56 -8.52
C GLU A 428 18.42 4.87 -9.80
N THR A 429 17.80 3.73 -10.13
CA THR A 429 18.01 3.05 -11.41
C THR A 429 16.70 2.89 -12.17
N ILE A 430 16.79 2.88 -13.50
CA ILE A 430 15.69 2.54 -14.41
C ILE A 430 16.01 1.31 -15.26
N TRP A 431 17.19 0.72 -15.09
CA TRP A 431 17.80 -0.29 -15.96
C TRP A 431 17.72 -1.67 -15.30
N THR A 432 17.18 -2.66 -16.02
CA THR A 432 17.07 -4.04 -15.48
C THR A 432 18.44 -4.68 -15.31
N GLU A 433 19.40 -4.26 -16.13
CA GLU A 433 20.81 -4.62 -16.12
C GLU A 433 21.52 -4.18 -14.84
N GLU A 434 21.13 -3.05 -14.25
CA GLU A 434 21.64 -2.56 -12.96
C GLU A 434 21.01 -3.28 -11.76
N VAL A 435 19.76 -3.73 -11.91
CA VAL A 435 19.04 -4.51 -10.88
C VAL A 435 19.49 -5.96 -10.84
N ALA A 436 19.95 -6.52 -11.95
CA ALA A 436 20.36 -7.91 -12.05
C ALA A 436 21.43 -8.25 -11.00
N ASP A 437 21.34 -9.44 -10.41
CA ASP A 437 22.37 -9.94 -9.50
C ASP A 437 23.65 -10.37 -10.23
N VAL A 438 24.64 -10.84 -9.48
CA VAL A 438 25.92 -11.35 -10.00
C VAL A 438 25.79 -12.56 -10.94
N ASN A 439 24.60 -13.18 -11.03
CA ASN A 439 24.29 -14.27 -11.95
C ASN A 439 23.47 -13.77 -13.17
N GLY A 440 23.20 -12.47 -13.25
CA GLY A 440 22.42 -11.85 -14.32
C GLY A 440 20.92 -12.11 -14.19
N ARG A 441 20.43 -12.29 -12.96
CA ARG A 441 19.03 -12.58 -12.64
C ARG A 441 18.37 -11.48 -11.83
N VAL A 442 17.10 -11.24 -12.12
CA VAL A 442 16.23 -10.30 -11.42
C VAL A 442 15.07 -11.06 -10.80
N ALA A 443 14.45 -10.45 -9.78
CA ALA A 443 13.19 -10.91 -9.23
C ALA A 443 12.18 -9.75 -9.19
N LEU A 444 10.96 -10.01 -9.63
CA LEU A 444 9.81 -9.16 -9.34
C LEU A 444 9.19 -9.64 -8.03
N VAL A 445 9.29 -8.81 -7.00
CA VAL A 445 8.56 -9.00 -5.74
C VAL A 445 7.15 -8.45 -5.94
N VAL A 446 6.14 -9.27 -5.70
CA VAL A 446 4.74 -8.87 -5.71
C VAL A 446 4.09 -9.13 -4.35
N GLY A 447 3.18 -8.25 -3.95
CA GLY A 447 2.43 -8.39 -2.70
C GLY A 447 1.02 -7.86 -2.83
N GLN A 448 0.06 -8.52 -2.18
CA GLN A 448 -1.33 -8.08 -2.17
C GLN A 448 -2.01 -8.30 -0.82
N PHE A 449 -2.71 -7.26 -0.35
CA PHE A 449 -3.68 -7.38 0.74
C PHE A 449 -5.09 -7.64 0.20
N GLU A 450 -5.80 -8.56 0.83
CA GLU A 450 -7.22 -8.75 0.53
C GLU A 450 -8.09 -7.82 1.38
N LEU A 451 -8.46 -6.69 0.78
CA LEU A 451 -9.16 -5.60 1.45
C LEU A 451 -10.67 -5.55 1.19
N THR A 452 -11.25 -6.45 0.38
CA THR A 452 -12.65 -6.33 -0.07
C THR A 452 -13.61 -6.19 1.12
N HIS A 453 -13.52 -7.09 2.10
CA HIS A 453 -14.41 -7.10 3.26
C HIS A 453 -13.98 -6.16 4.41
N TRP A 454 -12.82 -5.53 4.26
CA TRP A 454 -12.40 -4.42 5.11
C TRP A 454 -12.96 -3.09 4.60
N LEU A 455 -12.95 -2.88 3.28
CA LEU A 455 -13.41 -1.66 2.62
C LEU A 455 -14.94 -1.62 2.45
N ASP A 456 -15.62 -2.76 2.37
CA ASP A 456 -17.09 -2.81 2.44
C ASP A 456 -17.63 -2.63 3.88
N GLY A 457 -16.75 -2.67 4.88
CA GLY A 457 -17.06 -2.50 6.30
C GLY A 457 -17.49 -3.76 7.06
N VAL A 458 -17.63 -4.91 6.40
CA VAL A 458 -18.12 -6.15 7.03
C VAL A 458 -17.20 -6.61 8.16
N PHE A 459 -15.88 -6.61 7.97
CA PHE A 459 -14.95 -7.04 9.02
C PHE A 459 -14.84 -6.09 10.20
N LEU A 460 -15.26 -4.83 10.09
CA LEU A 460 -15.33 -3.93 11.24
C LEU A 460 -16.36 -4.40 12.29
N SER A 461 -17.37 -5.18 11.88
CA SER A 461 -18.31 -5.82 12.80
C SER A 461 -17.66 -6.84 13.76
N SER A 462 -16.46 -7.34 13.42
CA SER A 462 -15.67 -8.26 14.25
C SER A 462 -14.74 -7.55 15.25
N LEU A 463 -14.69 -6.22 15.22
CA LEU A 463 -13.88 -5.40 16.11
C LEU A 463 -14.78 -4.66 17.08
N PHE A 464 -14.39 -4.60 18.36
CA PHE A 464 -15.28 -4.11 19.41
C PHE A 464 -14.78 -2.83 20.06
N VAL A 465 -15.69 -1.86 20.21
CA VAL A 465 -15.49 -0.67 21.03
C VAL A 465 -15.82 -0.97 22.49
N ILE A 466 -16.54 -2.02 22.84
CA ILE A 466 -16.75 -2.46 24.24
C ILE A 466 -16.50 -3.96 24.28
N GLU A 467 -15.69 -4.46 25.23
CA GLU A 467 -15.43 -5.90 25.35
C GLU A 467 -16.77 -6.64 25.55
N PRO A 468 -17.07 -7.66 24.74
CA PRO A 468 -18.24 -8.51 24.94
C PRO A 468 -18.21 -9.21 26.32
N ASP A 469 -19.25 -9.01 27.12
CA ASP A 469 -19.43 -9.64 28.45
C ASP A 469 -20.81 -10.34 28.53
N PRO A 470 -20.87 -11.67 28.43
CA PRO A 470 -22.13 -12.42 28.47
C PRO A 470 -22.84 -12.35 29.83
N GLY A 471 -22.16 -11.89 30.90
CA GLY A 471 -22.74 -11.73 32.24
C GLY A 471 -23.46 -10.40 32.46
N LYS A 472 -23.38 -9.44 31.52
CA LYS A 472 -23.98 -8.11 31.62
C LYS A 472 -24.92 -7.85 30.46
N GLN A 473 -26.11 -8.45 30.50
CA GLN A 473 -27.15 -8.32 29.46
C GLN A 473 -27.53 -6.85 29.14
N GLU A 474 -27.27 -5.90 30.04
CA GLU A 474 -27.51 -4.47 29.83
C GLU A 474 -26.42 -3.73 29.05
N GLN A 475 -25.21 -4.29 28.90
CA GLN A 475 -24.15 -3.71 28.07
C GLN A 475 -24.19 -4.32 26.66
N GLN A 476 -24.91 -3.65 25.76
CA GLN A 476 -24.98 -4.03 24.35
C GLN A 476 -23.56 -4.06 23.74
N GLU A 477 -23.20 -5.17 23.09
CA GLU A 477 -21.95 -5.28 22.32
C GLU A 477 -21.93 -4.18 21.26
N VAL A 478 -20.89 -3.33 21.27
CA VAL A 478 -20.74 -2.24 20.28
C VAL A 478 -19.56 -2.54 19.39
N SER A 479 -19.83 -3.02 18.18
CA SER A 479 -18.83 -3.19 17.13
C SER A 479 -18.42 -1.85 16.52
N LYS A 480 -17.27 -1.79 15.86
CA LYS A 480 -16.80 -0.57 15.18
C LYS A 480 -17.68 -0.26 13.97
N THR A 481 -18.08 1.01 13.82
CA THR A 481 -18.85 1.45 12.65
C THR A 481 -17.96 1.65 11.42
N PRO A 482 -18.43 1.29 10.21
CA PRO A 482 -17.70 1.49 8.96
C PRO A 482 -17.82 2.93 8.45
N SER A 483 -17.28 3.88 9.21
CA SER A 483 -17.19 5.27 8.80
C SER A 483 -16.10 5.47 7.74
N PHE A 484 -16.24 6.50 6.90
CA PHE A 484 -15.19 6.84 5.94
C PHE A 484 -13.87 7.23 6.61
N SER A 485 -13.86 7.79 7.82
CA SER A 485 -12.63 8.00 8.59
C SER A 485 -11.91 6.67 8.84
N ARG A 486 -12.62 5.63 9.31
CA ARG A 486 -12.01 4.32 9.55
C ARG A 486 -11.62 3.60 8.27
N LEU A 487 -12.45 3.65 7.23
CA LEU A 487 -12.12 3.05 5.93
C LEU A 487 -10.92 3.73 5.27
N ARG A 488 -10.82 5.06 5.38
CA ARG A 488 -9.63 5.82 4.98
C ARG A 488 -8.41 5.35 5.76
N ARG A 489 -8.51 5.22 7.09
CA ARG A 489 -7.40 4.74 7.93
C ARG A 489 -6.95 3.32 7.57
N ILE A 490 -7.86 2.41 7.21
CA ILE A 490 -7.56 1.05 6.74
C ILE A 490 -6.67 1.12 5.48
N TRP A 491 -7.10 1.94 4.53
CA TRP A 491 -6.39 2.18 3.27
C TRP A 491 -5.03 2.87 3.49
N GLU A 492 -4.96 3.91 4.33
CA GLU A 492 -3.70 4.60 4.64
C GLU A 492 -2.70 3.69 5.33
N THR A 493 -3.17 2.86 6.27
CA THR A 493 -2.31 1.94 7.02
C THR A 493 -1.65 0.92 6.08
N THR A 494 -2.41 0.38 5.13
CA THR A 494 -1.89 -0.56 4.13
C THR A 494 -1.04 0.11 3.06
N ARG A 495 -1.36 1.35 2.66
CA ARG A 495 -0.46 2.17 1.80
C ARG A 495 0.88 2.39 2.45
N ARG A 496 0.84 2.86 3.70
CA ARG A 496 2.01 3.21 4.48
C ARG A 496 2.86 1.97 4.73
N PHE A 497 2.24 0.82 4.97
CA PHE A 497 2.95 -0.46 5.04
C PHE A 497 3.83 -0.69 3.80
N TRP A 498 3.27 -0.55 2.59
CA TRP A 498 4.00 -0.75 1.35
C TRP A 498 5.04 0.32 1.05
N GLN A 499 4.74 1.58 1.38
CA GLN A 499 5.71 2.69 1.25
C GLN A 499 6.90 2.49 2.18
N GLU A 500 6.65 2.13 3.44
CA GLU A 500 7.71 1.83 4.41
C GLU A 500 8.54 0.60 3.96
N VAL A 501 7.93 -0.43 3.36
CA VAL A 501 8.68 -1.55 2.75
C VAL A 501 9.57 -1.07 1.60
N ARG A 502 9.03 -0.27 0.68
CA ARG A 502 9.79 0.29 -0.45
C ARG A 502 11.01 1.08 0.05
N ASP A 503 10.77 1.97 1.01
CA ASP A 503 11.80 2.87 1.54
C ASP A 503 12.87 2.09 2.31
N GLU A 504 12.48 1.11 3.13
CA GLU A 504 13.43 0.23 3.83
C GLU A 504 14.27 -0.59 2.84
N VAL A 505 13.69 -1.07 1.74
CA VAL A 505 14.44 -1.82 0.72
C VAL A 505 15.45 -0.93 0.00
N LEU A 506 15.08 0.32 -0.32
CA LEU A 506 15.97 1.33 -0.91
C LEU A 506 17.14 1.68 0.03
N GLU A 507 16.90 1.70 1.35
CA GLU A 507 17.91 2.08 2.34
C GLU A 507 18.83 0.92 2.76
N THR A 508 18.28 -0.28 3.00
CA THR A 508 18.97 -1.32 3.79
C THR A 508 19.21 -2.64 3.06
N SER A 509 18.45 -2.93 2.00
CA SER A 509 18.33 -4.31 1.51
C SER A 509 19.15 -4.62 0.27
N CYS A 510 19.87 -3.64 -0.29
CA CYS A 510 20.84 -3.86 -1.37
C CYS A 510 22.08 -2.99 -1.11
N THR A 511 23.27 -3.57 -1.27
CA THR A 511 24.52 -2.79 -1.25
C THR A 511 24.46 -1.78 -2.38
N LYS A 512 24.64 -0.49 -2.07
CA LYS A 512 24.66 0.54 -3.12
C LYS A 512 25.81 0.27 -4.09
N GLN A 513 25.53 0.45 -5.38
CA GLN A 513 26.40 0.07 -6.48
C GLN A 513 27.04 1.33 -7.10
N PRO A 514 28.33 1.30 -7.46
CA PRO A 514 28.98 2.38 -8.18
C PRO A 514 28.63 2.35 -9.67
N ARG A 515 28.83 3.49 -10.35
CA ARG A 515 28.88 3.58 -11.82
C ARG A 515 30.23 4.12 -12.26
N LEU A 516 30.56 3.92 -13.52
CA LEU A 516 31.76 4.46 -14.17
C LEU A 516 31.37 5.49 -15.23
N LYS A 517 32.03 6.65 -15.21
CA LYS A 517 32.01 7.66 -16.27
C LYS A 517 33.18 7.44 -17.20
N ILE A 518 32.89 7.33 -18.50
CA ILE A 518 33.87 7.06 -19.54
C ILE A 518 33.89 8.27 -20.48
N TYR A 519 35.01 8.97 -20.53
CA TYR A 519 35.21 10.16 -21.36
C TYR A 519 35.91 9.80 -22.66
N LEU A 520 35.51 10.47 -23.72
CA LEU A 520 35.97 10.21 -25.08
C LEU A 520 36.87 11.34 -25.58
N SER A 521 37.71 11.04 -26.58
CA SER A 521 38.64 12.00 -27.19
C SER A 521 37.94 13.07 -28.04
N ALA A 522 36.74 12.76 -28.55
CA ALA A 522 35.91 13.66 -29.33
C ALA A 522 34.42 13.33 -29.08
N GLU A 523 33.55 14.28 -29.41
CA GLU A 523 32.11 14.10 -29.26
C GLU A 523 31.56 13.15 -30.33
N PRO A 524 30.96 12.01 -29.94
CA PRO A 524 30.44 11.02 -30.86
C PRO A 524 29.06 11.43 -31.38
N LYS A 525 28.70 10.97 -32.59
CA LYS A 525 27.36 11.17 -33.16
C LYS A 525 26.36 10.17 -32.58
N LEU A 526 26.01 10.35 -31.31
CA LEU A 526 25.07 9.51 -30.56
C LEU A 526 23.76 10.24 -30.29
N GLY A 527 22.71 9.49 -30.00
CA GLY A 527 21.45 10.05 -29.52
C GLY A 527 21.56 10.39 -28.05
N ASP A 528 21.09 11.57 -27.67
CA ASP A 528 21.09 12.04 -26.29
C ASP A 528 20.35 11.06 -25.37
N TYR A 529 21.01 10.70 -24.25
CA TYR A 529 20.49 9.78 -23.24
C TYR A 529 20.09 8.41 -23.80
N HIS A 530 20.65 8.00 -24.94
CA HIS A 530 20.42 6.69 -25.53
C HIS A 530 21.39 5.65 -24.95
N VAL A 531 20.92 4.41 -24.83
CA VAL A 531 21.71 3.28 -24.34
C VAL A 531 22.44 2.59 -25.50
N TYR A 532 23.68 2.19 -25.26
CA TYR A 532 24.58 1.56 -26.22
C TYR A 532 25.29 0.37 -25.57
N ASP A 533 25.78 -0.54 -26.40
CA ASP A 533 26.59 -1.69 -25.97
C ASP A 533 28.07 -1.41 -26.24
N LEU A 534 28.87 -1.25 -25.19
CA LEU A 534 30.33 -1.13 -25.27
C LEU A 534 30.96 -2.53 -25.17
N VAL A 535 31.65 -2.98 -26.22
CA VAL A 535 32.20 -4.33 -26.30
C VAL A 535 33.42 -4.48 -25.37
N LEU A 536 33.32 -5.38 -24.37
CA LEU A 536 34.39 -5.76 -23.46
C LEU A 536 34.71 -7.25 -23.62
N GLY A 537 35.54 -7.58 -24.61
CA GLY A 537 35.93 -8.97 -24.90
C GLY A 537 34.71 -9.83 -25.27
N SER A 538 34.31 -10.76 -24.40
CA SER A 538 33.19 -11.68 -24.62
C SER A 538 31.85 -11.21 -24.03
N VAL A 539 31.80 -10.01 -23.44
CA VAL A 539 30.57 -9.45 -22.84
C VAL A 539 30.45 -7.97 -23.24
N ASP A 540 29.22 -7.50 -23.40
CA ASP A 540 28.95 -6.09 -23.63
C ASP A 540 28.60 -5.40 -22.30
N LEU A 541 29.13 -4.19 -22.12
CA LEU A 541 28.75 -3.27 -21.03
C LEU A 541 27.71 -2.29 -21.56
N ASP A 542 26.49 -2.36 -21.03
CA ASP A 542 25.44 -1.40 -21.35
C ASP A 542 25.86 0.00 -20.79
N VAL A 543 25.91 1.02 -21.65
CA VAL A 543 26.33 2.40 -21.33
C VAL A 543 25.34 3.43 -21.89
N VAL A 544 25.16 4.57 -21.24
CA VAL A 544 24.28 5.67 -21.67
C VAL A 544 25.10 6.89 -22.06
N TRP A 545 24.83 7.47 -23.23
CA TRP A 545 25.45 8.73 -23.63
C TRP A 545 24.80 9.92 -22.91
N ILE A 546 25.58 10.65 -22.12
CA ILE A 546 25.15 11.87 -21.42
C ILE A 546 25.82 13.07 -22.10
N PRO A 547 25.07 13.92 -22.83
CA PRO A 547 25.62 15.14 -23.42
C PRO A 547 25.98 16.15 -22.32
N SER A 548 26.89 17.08 -22.64
CA SER A 548 27.31 18.14 -21.71
C SER A 548 27.20 19.51 -22.37
N ASP A 549 26.63 20.48 -21.65
CA ASP A 549 26.47 21.85 -22.13
C ASP A 549 27.76 22.69 -22.01
N LYS A 550 28.75 22.23 -21.22
CA LYS A 550 29.96 23.00 -20.84
C LYS A 550 31.29 22.27 -21.11
N GLY A 551 31.28 21.19 -21.89
CA GLY A 551 32.46 20.38 -22.21
C GLY A 551 32.11 19.16 -23.07
N THR A 552 33.00 18.18 -23.16
CA THR A 552 32.69 16.89 -23.80
C THR A 552 31.78 16.05 -22.90
N GLY A 553 30.71 15.49 -23.48
CA GLY A 553 29.84 14.53 -22.79
C GLY A 553 30.57 13.25 -22.39
N CYS A 554 29.88 12.34 -21.70
CA CYS A 554 30.46 11.07 -21.27
C CYS A 554 29.49 9.89 -21.46
N LEU A 555 30.06 8.69 -21.55
CA LEU A 555 29.33 7.44 -21.45
C LEU A 555 29.26 7.02 -19.98
N LEU A 556 28.06 6.85 -19.44
CA LEU A 556 27.84 6.38 -18.07
C LEU A 556 27.44 4.90 -18.09
N SER A 557 28.10 4.07 -17.29
CA SER A 557 27.74 2.65 -17.19
C SER A 557 26.31 2.46 -16.64
N ALA A 558 25.55 1.56 -17.25
CA ALA A 558 24.16 1.25 -16.93
C ALA A 558 23.92 -0.26 -16.73
N ALA A 559 24.86 -0.94 -16.06
CA ALA A 559 24.80 -2.37 -15.77
C ALA A 559 25.45 -2.70 -14.42
N ASN A 560 25.06 -3.83 -13.82
CA ASN A 560 25.72 -4.36 -12.63
C ASN A 560 27.19 -4.73 -12.95
N LEU A 561 28.14 -3.97 -12.40
CA LEU A 561 29.57 -4.14 -12.66
C LEU A 561 30.12 -5.45 -12.08
N GLU A 562 29.57 -5.97 -10.98
CA GLU A 562 29.95 -7.28 -10.42
C GLU A 562 29.61 -8.42 -11.37
N TYR A 563 28.45 -8.33 -12.04
CA TYR A 563 28.05 -9.27 -13.07
C TYR A 563 29.03 -9.24 -14.26
N ILE A 564 29.38 -8.04 -14.75
CA ILE A 564 30.30 -7.88 -15.88
C ILE A 564 31.69 -8.40 -15.52
N ALA A 565 32.20 -8.07 -14.33
CA ALA A 565 33.52 -8.51 -13.87
C ALA A 565 33.61 -10.04 -13.81
N ARG A 566 32.58 -10.70 -13.27
CA ARG A 566 32.51 -12.17 -13.24
C ARG A 566 32.51 -12.78 -14.63
N ARG A 567 31.82 -12.16 -15.60
CA ARG A 567 31.77 -12.62 -17.00
C ARG A 567 33.08 -12.44 -17.74
N LEU A 568 33.90 -11.48 -17.32
CA LEU A 568 35.26 -11.27 -17.82
C LEU A 568 36.31 -12.19 -17.15
N GLY A 569 35.90 -12.99 -16.16
CA GLY A 569 36.78 -13.94 -15.48
C GLY A 569 37.46 -13.39 -14.22
N ALA A 570 36.95 -12.31 -13.63
CA ALA A 570 37.43 -11.81 -12.33
C ALA A 570 37.34 -12.91 -11.26
N LYS A 571 38.40 -13.04 -10.44
CA LYS A 571 38.41 -13.98 -9.32
C LYS A 571 37.48 -13.48 -8.22
N GLU A 572 37.04 -14.38 -7.34
CA GLU A 572 36.16 -14.03 -6.22
C GLU A 572 36.77 -12.97 -5.29
N THR A 573 38.09 -12.99 -5.10
CA THR A 573 38.85 -11.96 -4.37
C THR A 573 38.84 -10.57 -5.03
N GLU A 574 38.51 -10.48 -6.31
CA GLU A 574 38.47 -9.23 -7.10
C GLU A 574 37.04 -8.71 -7.30
N ASN A 575 36.03 -9.52 -6.93
CA ASN A 575 34.62 -9.27 -7.22
C ASN A 575 33.69 -9.49 -6.01
N HIS A 576 34.22 -9.52 -4.79
CA HIS A 576 33.43 -9.73 -3.57
C HIS A 576 32.78 -8.45 -3.04
N LEU A 577 33.14 -7.29 -3.59
CA LEU A 577 32.57 -5.98 -3.23
C LEU A 577 32.29 -5.18 -4.51
N PRO A 578 31.20 -4.38 -4.54
CA PRO A 578 30.86 -3.52 -5.68
C PRO A 578 32.01 -2.62 -6.14
N GLU A 579 32.73 -2.01 -5.20
CA GLU A 579 33.85 -1.10 -5.50
C GLU A 579 35.00 -1.83 -6.19
N LYS A 580 35.33 -3.05 -5.75
CA LYS A 580 36.40 -3.85 -6.36
C LYS A 580 36.03 -4.35 -7.75
N ALA A 581 34.75 -4.67 -7.96
CA ALA A 581 34.23 -4.98 -9.28
C ALA A 581 34.38 -3.78 -10.22
N ALA A 582 34.04 -2.58 -9.74
CA ALA A 582 34.22 -1.34 -10.50
C ALA A 582 35.70 -1.07 -10.83
N ASP A 583 36.61 -1.29 -9.87
CA ASP A 583 38.06 -1.19 -10.10
C ASP A 583 38.55 -2.16 -11.17
N TYR A 584 38.06 -3.40 -11.14
CA TYR A 584 38.40 -4.42 -12.13
C TYR A 584 37.92 -3.99 -13.52
N ILE A 585 36.66 -3.55 -13.64
CA ILE A 585 36.10 -3.06 -14.92
C ILE A 585 36.85 -1.82 -15.42
N LYS A 586 37.18 -0.89 -14.52
CA LYS A 586 37.98 0.29 -14.85
C LYS A 586 39.33 -0.12 -15.47
N LYS A 587 40.05 -1.05 -14.85
CA LYS A 587 41.32 -1.58 -15.40
C LYS A 587 41.14 -2.23 -16.77
N CYS A 588 40.05 -2.98 -16.98
CA CYS A 588 39.73 -3.56 -18.28
C CYS A 588 39.46 -2.47 -19.34
N LEU A 589 38.76 -1.40 -18.98
CA LEU A 589 38.49 -0.27 -19.86
C LEU A 589 39.76 0.55 -20.16
N GLU A 590 40.66 0.72 -19.18
CA GLU A 590 41.95 1.41 -19.36
C GLU A 590 42.86 0.69 -20.38
N GLN A 591 42.76 -0.64 -20.50
CA GLN A 591 43.47 -1.39 -21.55
C GLN A 591 43.04 -0.98 -22.97
N LEU A 592 41.84 -0.41 -23.13
CA LEU A 592 41.35 0.10 -24.40
C LEU A 592 41.92 1.48 -24.77
N TYR A 593 42.67 2.15 -23.88
CA TYR A 593 43.32 3.43 -24.22
C TYR A 593 44.29 3.32 -25.40
N ALA A 594 44.91 2.15 -25.56
CA ALA A 594 45.84 1.86 -26.66
C ALA A 594 45.14 1.31 -27.93
N GLY A 595 43.81 1.18 -27.93
CA GLY A 595 43.03 0.56 -29.01
C GLY A 595 41.80 1.36 -29.43
N GLN A 596 41.10 0.85 -30.45
CA GLN A 596 39.85 1.44 -30.94
C GLN A 596 38.67 0.80 -30.18
N PRO A 597 37.95 1.53 -29.29
CA PRO A 597 36.77 1.00 -28.63
C PRO A 597 35.66 0.71 -29.66
N VAL A 598 34.85 -0.32 -29.37
CA VAL A 598 33.73 -0.73 -30.22
C VAL A 598 32.41 -0.49 -29.47
N LEU A 599 31.60 0.42 -29.99
CA LEU A 599 30.27 0.74 -29.47
C LEU A 599 29.20 0.40 -30.50
N ARG A 600 28.13 -0.26 -30.06
CA ARG A 600 27.03 -0.72 -30.93
C ARG A 600 25.67 -0.29 -30.41
N ASN A 601 24.70 -0.24 -31.32
CA ASN A 601 23.31 -0.10 -30.95
C ASN A 601 22.75 -1.46 -30.49
N PRO A 602 22.09 -1.56 -29.32
CA PRO A 602 21.54 -2.82 -28.81
C PRO A 602 20.50 -3.47 -29.74
N GLU A 603 19.79 -2.66 -30.55
CA GLU A 603 18.78 -3.13 -31.51
C GLU A 603 19.37 -3.92 -32.69
N GLY A 604 20.70 -3.88 -32.88
CA GLY A 604 21.43 -4.57 -33.96
C GLY A 604 22.16 -5.87 -33.56
N ARG A 605 21.89 -6.43 -32.36
CA ARG A 605 22.66 -7.55 -31.77
C ARG A 605 22.77 -8.82 -32.64
N THR A 606 21.85 -9.04 -33.57
CA THR A 606 21.85 -10.21 -34.47
C THR A 606 22.69 -10.04 -35.72
N ASP A 607 23.12 -8.80 -36.05
CA ASP A 607 23.92 -8.50 -37.24
C ASP A 607 25.37 -8.17 -36.86
N ARG A 608 26.29 -9.08 -37.18
CA ARG A 608 27.75 -8.86 -37.08
C ARG A 608 28.28 -7.72 -37.97
N LYS A 609 27.40 -7.08 -38.76
CA LYS A 609 27.67 -5.92 -39.64
C LYS A 609 27.27 -4.57 -39.04
N SER A 610 26.85 -4.52 -37.76
CA SER A 610 26.54 -3.23 -37.11
C SER A 610 27.79 -2.33 -37.07
N PRO A 611 27.71 -1.08 -37.58
CA PRO A 611 28.86 -0.18 -37.64
C PRO A 611 29.34 0.19 -36.24
N ASN A 612 30.67 0.37 -36.09
CA ASN A 612 31.23 0.89 -34.85
C ASN A 612 30.89 2.39 -34.73
N LEU A 613 30.12 2.76 -33.70
CA LEU A 613 29.68 4.14 -33.50
C LEU A 613 30.77 5.06 -32.94
N LEU A 614 31.93 4.51 -32.57
CA LEU A 614 33.08 5.26 -32.07
C LEU A 614 34.28 5.25 -33.02
N GLU A 615 34.11 4.93 -34.31
CA GLU A 615 35.22 4.91 -35.27
C GLU A 615 36.03 6.23 -35.25
N GLY A 616 37.34 6.14 -34.98
CA GLY A 616 38.23 7.30 -34.86
C GLY A 616 38.18 8.03 -33.51
N ILE A 617 37.36 7.56 -32.55
CA ILE A 617 37.21 8.10 -31.21
C ILE A 617 37.77 7.09 -30.19
N THR A 618 38.61 7.56 -29.27
CA THR A 618 39.24 6.74 -28.22
C THR A 618 38.76 7.16 -26.83
N ILE A 619 38.98 6.30 -25.84
CA ILE A 619 38.71 6.62 -24.42
C ILE A 619 39.90 7.39 -23.87
N THR A 620 39.65 8.50 -23.17
CA THR A 620 40.69 9.37 -22.60
C THR A 620 40.79 9.30 -21.09
N ARG A 621 39.65 9.13 -20.41
CA ARG A 621 39.57 9.12 -18.94
C ARG A 621 38.41 8.26 -18.47
N ILE A 622 38.59 7.60 -17.33
CA ILE A 622 37.53 6.83 -16.65
C ILE A 622 37.50 7.22 -15.17
N ASP A 623 36.35 7.73 -14.72
CA ASP A 623 36.13 8.17 -13.35
C ASP A 623 35.01 7.35 -12.70
N TYR A 624 34.98 7.33 -11.38
CA TYR A 624 33.82 6.82 -10.63
C TYR A 624 32.73 7.89 -10.62
N GLU A 625 31.48 7.47 -10.72
CA GLU A 625 30.36 8.30 -10.33
C GLU A 625 30.29 8.34 -8.78
N GLU A 626 30.27 9.55 -8.23
CA GLU A 626 30.24 9.78 -6.77
C GLU A 626 28.89 9.40 -6.15
N THR A 627 27.85 9.35 -6.97
CA THR A 627 26.49 8.98 -6.57
C THR A 627 26.25 7.48 -6.77
N PRO A 628 26.34 6.65 -5.71
CA PRO A 628 26.02 5.24 -5.82
C PRO A 628 24.50 5.04 -5.87
N TYR A 629 24.04 3.97 -6.50
CA TYR A 629 22.62 3.69 -6.68
C TYR A 629 22.16 2.44 -5.91
N ALA A 630 20.90 2.41 -5.50
CA ALA A 630 20.28 1.18 -5.04
C ALA A 630 19.83 0.34 -6.26
N PRO A 631 20.25 -0.94 -6.41
CA PRO A 631 19.93 -1.77 -7.57
C PRO A 631 18.48 -2.30 -7.54
N VAL A 632 17.51 -1.39 -7.43
CA VAL A 632 16.08 -1.71 -7.32
C VAL A 632 15.24 -0.73 -8.15
N ILE A 633 14.13 -1.21 -8.72
CA ILE A 633 13.17 -0.36 -9.43
C ILE A 633 11.81 -0.49 -8.73
N PRO A 634 11.36 0.53 -7.97
CA PRO A 634 10.01 0.55 -7.42
C PRO A 634 8.98 0.70 -8.55
N LEU A 635 7.90 -0.07 -8.51
CA LEU A 635 6.84 -0.04 -9.52
C LEU A 635 5.50 0.37 -8.93
N LEU A 636 5.05 -0.31 -7.87
CA LEU A 636 3.77 -0.05 -7.20
C LEU A 636 3.92 -0.14 -5.68
N ALA A 637 3.29 0.79 -4.98
CA ALA A 637 3.11 0.80 -3.53
C ALA A 637 1.72 1.37 -3.21
N GLU A 638 0.70 0.71 -3.78
CA GLU A 638 -0.71 1.05 -3.60
C GLU A 638 -1.32 0.18 -2.50
N PRO A 639 -2.45 0.56 -1.88
CA PRO A 639 -2.89 -0.09 -0.63
C PRO A 639 -3.20 -1.56 -0.76
N ARG A 640 -3.74 -1.96 -1.90
CA ARG A 640 -3.95 -3.37 -2.21
C ARG A 640 -2.71 -4.05 -2.76
N ALA A 641 -1.82 -3.35 -3.47
CA ALA A 641 -0.83 -4.00 -4.33
C ALA A 641 0.57 -3.36 -4.25
N PHE A 642 1.57 -4.21 -4.20
CA PHE A 642 2.99 -3.88 -4.19
C PHE A 642 3.72 -4.60 -5.32
N MET A 643 4.60 -3.88 -6.02
CA MET A 643 5.49 -4.45 -7.03
C MET A 643 6.84 -3.74 -7.02
N MET A 644 7.92 -4.51 -7.01
CA MET A 644 9.29 -3.98 -7.03
C MET A 644 10.24 -4.96 -7.72
N LEU A 645 11.08 -4.47 -8.63
CA LEU A 645 12.18 -5.25 -9.20
C LEU A 645 13.41 -5.13 -8.31
N VAL A 646 13.99 -6.29 -7.97
CA VAL A 646 15.13 -6.41 -7.07
C VAL A 646 16.14 -7.44 -7.62
N PRO A 647 17.39 -7.45 -7.15
CA PRO A 647 18.33 -8.51 -7.48
C PRO A 647 17.80 -9.85 -6.99
N ALA A 648 17.88 -10.89 -7.82
CA ALA A 648 17.30 -12.20 -7.47
C ALA A 648 17.85 -12.73 -6.14
N CYS A 649 19.15 -12.59 -5.88
CA CYS A 649 19.80 -12.98 -4.63
C CYS A 649 19.22 -12.32 -3.35
N SER A 650 18.63 -11.13 -3.46
CA SER A 650 18.05 -10.39 -2.33
C SER A 650 16.57 -10.71 -2.09
N SER A 651 15.91 -11.35 -3.06
CA SER A 651 14.44 -11.51 -3.09
C SER A 651 13.85 -12.20 -1.86
N LEU A 652 14.40 -13.35 -1.43
CA LEU A 652 13.90 -14.05 -0.24
C LEU A 652 14.06 -13.25 1.05
N ARG A 653 15.19 -12.56 1.21
CA ARG A 653 15.41 -11.70 2.40
C ARG A 653 14.36 -10.58 2.47
N ILE A 654 13.97 -10.04 1.32
CA ILE A 654 12.92 -9.00 1.26
C ILE A 654 11.55 -9.60 1.64
N ILE A 655 11.22 -10.80 1.13
CA ILE A 655 9.99 -11.51 1.52
C ILE A 655 9.94 -11.78 3.03
N GLU A 656 11.05 -12.23 3.63
CA GLU A 656 11.16 -12.46 5.07
C GLU A 656 10.90 -11.17 5.86
N LYS A 657 11.51 -10.05 5.47
CA LYS A 657 11.28 -8.74 6.10
C LYS A 657 9.83 -8.27 5.97
N ILE A 658 9.21 -8.47 4.81
CA ILE A 658 7.80 -8.13 4.59
C ILE A 658 6.92 -8.97 5.52
N LYS A 659 7.16 -10.28 5.62
CA LYS A 659 6.45 -11.18 6.55
C LYS A 659 6.61 -10.71 8.00
N GLU A 660 7.83 -10.43 8.45
CA GLU A 660 8.09 -9.96 9.82
C GLU A 660 7.34 -8.65 10.13
N LYS A 661 7.35 -7.70 9.19
CA LYS A 661 6.58 -6.46 9.31
C LYS A 661 5.07 -6.73 9.37
N TYR A 662 4.56 -7.62 8.52
CA TYR A 662 3.15 -8.01 8.49
C TYR A 662 2.71 -8.66 9.79
N GLU A 663 3.47 -9.62 10.32
CA GLU A 663 3.17 -10.29 11.59
C GLU A 663 3.17 -9.30 12.77
N ARG A 664 4.09 -8.32 12.74
CA ARG A 664 4.18 -7.28 13.77
C ARG A 664 3.04 -6.26 13.72
N GLU A 665 2.63 -5.82 12.54
CA GLU A 665 1.69 -4.69 12.37
C GLU A 665 0.25 -5.12 12.13
N MET A 666 0.04 -6.30 11.54
CA MET A 666 -1.28 -6.82 11.16
C MET A 666 -1.64 -8.12 11.91
N GLY A 667 -0.75 -8.63 12.77
CA GLY A 667 -0.88 -9.94 13.41
C GLY A 667 -2.15 -10.16 14.22
N LYS A 668 -2.80 -9.10 14.71
CA LYS A 668 -4.04 -9.19 15.50
C LYS A 668 -5.27 -9.57 14.68
N VAL A 669 -5.22 -9.39 13.36
CA VAL A 669 -6.35 -9.60 12.43
C VAL A 669 -5.96 -10.46 11.22
N LYS A 670 -4.80 -11.13 11.29
CA LYS A 670 -4.22 -11.89 10.18
C LYS A 670 -5.06 -13.08 9.70
N ASP A 671 -6.03 -13.52 10.50
CA ASP A 671 -7.03 -14.54 10.15
C ASP A 671 -8.00 -14.09 9.06
N ARG A 672 -8.13 -12.78 8.84
CA ARG A 672 -9.07 -12.19 7.89
C ARG A 672 -8.51 -10.99 7.11
N LEU A 673 -7.23 -10.68 7.30
CA LEU A 673 -6.46 -9.76 6.48
C LEU A 673 -5.23 -10.51 5.94
N PRO A 674 -5.41 -11.44 5.00
CA PRO A 674 -4.30 -12.20 4.44
C PRO A 674 -3.32 -11.29 3.68
N LEU A 675 -2.09 -11.77 3.58
CA LEU A 675 -1.10 -11.22 2.68
C LEU A 675 -0.64 -12.30 1.69
N SER A 676 -0.85 -12.04 0.41
CA SER A 676 -0.33 -12.88 -0.68
C SER A 676 0.97 -12.28 -1.17
N LEU A 677 2.06 -13.04 -1.09
CA LEU A 677 3.38 -12.65 -1.58
C LEU A 677 3.80 -13.56 -2.73
N GLY A 678 4.50 -12.98 -3.72
CA GLY A 678 4.97 -13.70 -4.88
C GLY A 678 6.37 -13.27 -5.30
N LEU A 679 7.15 -14.19 -5.87
CA LEU A 679 8.41 -13.91 -6.54
C LEU A 679 8.40 -14.42 -7.98
N VAL A 680 8.61 -13.54 -8.95
CA VAL A 680 8.88 -13.95 -10.33
C VAL A 680 10.34 -13.71 -10.64
N HIS A 681 11.12 -14.79 -10.75
CA HIS A 681 12.52 -14.73 -11.12
C HIS A 681 12.67 -14.81 -12.64
N ALA A 682 13.66 -14.12 -13.19
CA ALA A 682 13.98 -14.21 -14.60
C ALA A 682 15.44 -13.85 -14.87
N GLY A 683 15.97 -14.26 -16.03
CA GLY A 683 17.19 -13.66 -16.55
C GLY A 683 16.95 -12.20 -16.93
N ARG A 684 17.96 -11.33 -16.77
CA ARG A 684 17.84 -9.88 -17.04
C ARG A 684 17.38 -9.50 -18.45
N ARG A 685 17.50 -10.42 -19.42
CA ARG A 685 17.08 -10.22 -20.82
C ARG A 685 15.66 -10.74 -21.11
N ILE A 686 14.99 -11.35 -20.13
CA ILE A 686 13.56 -11.69 -20.27
C ILE A 686 12.78 -10.37 -20.33
N PRO A 687 11.86 -10.21 -21.31
CA PRO A 687 11.03 -9.02 -21.43
C PRO A 687 10.29 -8.71 -20.12
N VAL A 688 10.35 -7.46 -19.68
CA VAL A 688 9.66 -7.02 -18.45
C VAL A 688 8.15 -7.26 -18.51
N ARG A 689 7.53 -7.24 -19.69
CA ARG A 689 6.14 -7.67 -19.90
C ARG A 689 5.87 -9.05 -19.29
N SER A 690 6.75 -10.02 -19.54
CA SER A 690 6.59 -11.38 -19.06
C SER A 690 6.64 -11.42 -17.54
N LEU A 691 7.54 -10.64 -16.92
CA LEU A 691 7.62 -10.48 -15.46
C LEU A 691 6.34 -9.87 -14.89
N LEU A 692 5.82 -8.78 -15.49
CA LEU A 692 4.61 -8.11 -15.02
C LEU A 692 3.35 -8.97 -15.18
N GLU A 693 3.22 -9.68 -16.30
CA GLU A 693 2.12 -10.64 -16.54
C GLU A 693 2.16 -11.79 -15.54
N ALA A 694 3.33 -12.40 -15.33
CA ALA A 694 3.52 -13.44 -14.34
C ALA A 694 3.24 -12.93 -12.92
N GLY A 695 3.70 -11.73 -12.58
CA GLY A 695 3.48 -11.11 -11.27
C GLY A 695 2.01 -10.86 -11.00
N ARG A 696 1.23 -10.41 -12.00
CA ARG A 696 -0.23 -10.32 -11.89
C ARG A 696 -0.88 -11.68 -11.72
N ALA A 697 -0.46 -12.67 -12.50
CA ALA A 697 -1.02 -14.01 -12.42
C ALA A 697 -0.82 -14.62 -11.02
N LEU A 698 0.33 -14.37 -10.36
CA LEU A 698 0.56 -14.78 -8.96
C LEU A 698 -0.38 -14.11 -7.95
N LEU A 699 -0.89 -12.92 -8.28
CA LEU A 699 -1.82 -12.16 -7.43
C LEU A 699 -3.29 -12.42 -7.77
N ASP A 700 -3.61 -13.01 -8.93
CA ASP A 700 -4.99 -13.28 -9.36
C ASP A 700 -5.63 -14.50 -8.67
N LYS A 701 -5.08 -14.91 -7.53
CA LYS A 701 -5.61 -16.02 -6.74
C LYS A 701 -6.93 -15.61 -6.10
N SER A 702 -8.00 -16.35 -6.39
CA SER A 702 -9.19 -16.34 -5.55
C SER A 702 -8.85 -17.00 -4.21
N VAL A 703 -9.04 -16.26 -3.12
CA VAL A 703 -8.84 -16.79 -1.78
C VAL A 703 -10.21 -16.89 -1.09
N SER A 704 -10.41 -17.96 -0.34
CA SER A 704 -11.63 -18.22 0.43
C SER A 704 -11.28 -18.58 1.86
N PHE A 705 -12.27 -18.51 2.74
CA PHE A 705 -12.10 -19.06 4.08
C PHE A 705 -11.87 -20.57 4.02
N GLU A 706 -10.90 -21.01 4.80
CA GLU A 706 -10.69 -22.41 5.14
C GLU A 706 -11.16 -22.65 6.58
N ILE A 707 -11.58 -23.89 6.88
CA ILE A 707 -11.94 -24.30 8.24
C ILE A 707 -10.74 -24.96 8.88
N TRP A 708 -10.19 -24.31 9.90
CA TRP A 708 -9.01 -24.80 10.61
C TRP A 708 -9.38 -25.20 12.04
N ARG A 709 -8.72 -26.22 12.59
CA ARG A 709 -8.96 -26.76 13.94
C ARG A 709 -7.84 -26.38 14.89
N VAL A 710 -8.14 -25.95 16.11
CA VAL A 710 -7.12 -25.68 17.13
C VAL A 710 -6.62 -26.99 17.77
N GLY A 711 -5.29 -27.18 17.82
CA GLY A 711 -4.65 -28.44 18.24
C GLY A 711 -3.76 -28.35 19.49
N LYS A 712 -3.19 -29.50 19.88
CA LYS A 712 -2.19 -29.67 20.95
C LYS A 712 -0.79 -29.99 20.40
N ASP A 713 0.23 -29.61 21.16
CA ASP A 713 1.63 -30.01 20.91
C ASP A 713 1.90 -31.49 21.22
N GLN A 714 3.06 -31.95 20.76
CA GLN A 714 3.56 -33.32 20.85
C GLN A 714 3.70 -33.86 22.28
N ASN A 715 3.74 -33.01 23.30
CA ASN A 715 3.82 -33.36 24.72
C ASN A 715 2.43 -33.47 25.40
N GLY A 716 1.33 -33.41 24.64
CA GLY A 716 -0.03 -33.59 25.17
C GLY A 716 -0.55 -32.45 26.05
N LYS A 717 0.25 -31.39 26.28
CA LYS A 717 -0.20 -30.17 26.98
C LYS A 717 -1.00 -29.28 26.01
N SER A 718 -2.08 -28.67 26.52
CA SER A 718 -2.79 -27.60 25.81
C SER A 718 -1.79 -26.48 25.55
N GLU A 719 -1.35 -26.33 24.30
CA GLU A 719 -0.22 -25.46 23.97
C GLU A 719 -0.68 -24.05 23.57
N ILE A 720 -1.67 -23.55 24.28
CA ILE A 720 -2.06 -22.14 24.26
C ILE A 720 -1.06 -21.38 25.17
N GLY A 721 0.21 -21.37 24.77
CA GLY A 721 1.34 -20.85 25.55
C GLY A 721 1.52 -19.35 25.38
N ALA A 722 1.71 -18.64 26.49
CA ALA A 722 2.10 -17.23 26.46
C ALA A 722 3.60 -17.12 26.13
N SER A 723 3.92 -16.44 25.03
CA SER A 723 5.23 -15.88 24.74
C SER A 723 5.31 -14.44 25.27
N MET A 724 6.50 -13.87 25.37
CA MET A 724 6.68 -12.45 25.72
C MET A 724 5.96 -11.49 24.75
N GLU A 725 5.61 -11.94 23.54
CA GLU A 725 5.00 -11.13 22.49
C GLU A 725 3.50 -11.45 22.21
N GLY A 726 2.93 -12.50 22.82
CA GLY A 726 1.55 -12.97 22.51
C GLY A 726 1.32 -14.46 22.75
N ARG A 727 0.19 -15.04 22.28
CA ARG A 727 -0.11 -16.48 22.46
C ARG A 727 0.27 -17.18 21.20
N SER A 728 1.01 -18.26 21.35
CA SER A 728 1.10 -19.24 20.26
C SER A 728 -0.16 -20.09 20.28
N LEU A 729 -0.86 -20.14 19.15
CA LEU A 729 -1.90 -21.11 18.84
C LEU A 729 -1.29 -22.15 17.91
N LEU A 730 -1.46 -23.43 18.23
CA LEU A 730 -1.25 -24.49 17.26
C LEU A 730 -2.54 -24.66 16.46
N ILE A 731 -2.47 -24.44 15.16
CA ILE A 731 -3.61 -24.62 14.29
C ILE A 731 -3.33 -25.78 13.33
N LEU A 732 -4.29 -26.70 13.28
CA LEU A 732 -4.32 -27.90 12.46
C LEU A 732 -5.31 -27.66 11.33
N GLU A 733 -4.83 -27.57 10.12
CA GLU A 733 -5.69 -27.78 8.97
C GLU A 733 -5.94 -29.29 8.83
N GLN A 734 -7.15 -29.68 8.46
CA GLN A 734 -7.60 -31.08 8.55
C GLN A 734 -6.74 -32.05 7.72
N ASP A 735 -6.18 -31.58 6.60
CA ASP A 735 -5.44 -32.40 5.62
C ASP A 735 -3.99 -31.95 5.42
N ARG A 736 -3.45 -31.09 6.31
CA ARG A 736 -2.09 -30.54 6.18
C ARG A 736 -1.30 -30.60 7.49
N PRO A 737 0.05 -30.50 7.42
CA PRO A 737 0.88 -30.49 8.61
C PRO A 737 0.45 -29.41 9.62
N PRO A 738 0.58 -29.68 10.93
CA PRO A 738 0.29 -28.71 11.98
C PRO A 738 1.15 -27.46 11.83
N PHE A 739 0.53 -26.30 11.96
CA PHE A 739 1.15 -25.01 11.81
C PHE A 739 1.09 -24.23 13.12
N ARG A 740 2.25 -23.81 13.65
CA ARG A 740 2.29 -22.92 14.82
C ARG A 740 2.05 -21.48 14.35
N ARG A 741 1.15 -20.77 15.01
CA ARG A 741 0.77 -19.39 14.70
C ARG A 741 0.83 -18.54 15.94
N HIS A 742 1.56 -17.44 15.86
CA HIS A 742 1.56 -16.44 16.92
C HIS A 742 0.42 -15.43 16.70
N PHE A 743 -0.46 -15.27 17.68
CA PHE A 743 -1.47 -14.23 17.70
C PHE A 743 -1.14 -13.23 18.82
N PRO A 744 -0.78 -11.98 18.47
CA PRO A 744 -0.62 -10.94 19.46
C PRO A 744 -2.00 -10.61 20.04
N PHE A 745 -2.12 -10.68 21.36
CA PHE A 745 -3.36 -10.32 22.06
C PHE A 745 -3.08 -9.38 23.25
N ASN A 746 -1.87 -8.81 23.33
CA ASN A 746 -1.50 -7.84 24.35
C ASN A 746 -1.36 -6.44 23.73
N MET A 747 -1.57 -5.40 24.54
CA MET A 747 -1.22 -4.03 24.20
C MET A 747 0.29 -3.79 24.37
N LYS A 748 0.87 -2.78 23.70
CA LYS A 748 2.31 -2.48 23.79
C LYS A 748 2.75 -2.02 25.19
N ASP A 749 1.85 -1.47 25.99
CA ASP A 749 2.13 -1.00 27.34
C ASP A 749 2.04 -2.18 28.34
N LYS A 750 3.10 -2.97 28.44
CA LYS A 750 3.35 -3.99 29.50
C LYS A 750 2.09 -4.62 30.12
N ASN A 751 1.39 -5.42 29.32
CA ASN A 751 0.63 -6.62 29.76
C ASN A 751 -0.85 -6.50 30.22
N PRO A 752 -1.71 -5.57 29.75
CA PRO A 752 -3.12 -5.87 29.66
C PRO A 752 -3.43 -6.61 28.34
N LYS A 753 -4.26 -7.65 28.46
CA LYS A 753 -4.97 -8.28 27.34
C LYS A 753 -5.66 -7.20 26.50
N ASP A 754 -5.53 -7.25 25.19
CA ASP A 754 -6.23 -6.44 24.18
C ASP A 754 -7.64 -6.99 23.97
N PRO A 755 -8.70 -6.33 24.46
CA PRO A 755 -10.06 -6.82 24.34
C PRO A 755 -10.79 -6.29 23.10
N TRP A 756 -10.10 -5.71 22.10
CA TRP A 756 -10.74 -4.98 21.00
C TRP A 756 -10.53 -5.60 19.61
N TYR A 757 -9.34 -6.15 19.36
CA TYR A 757 -8.93 -6.56 18.01
C TYR A 757 -8.88 -8.08 17.73
N PRO A 758 -8.29 -8.93 18.61
CA PRO A 758 -7.96 -10.31 18.26
C PRO A 758 -9.16 -11.25 18.46
N TYR A 759 -10.16 -11.13 17.59
CA TYR A 759 -11.35 -11.99 17.54
C TYR A 759 -11.31 -12.89 16.31
N LEU A 760 -11.66 -14.17 16.49
CA LEU A 760 -11.68 -15.20 15.45
C LEU A 760 -13.12 -15.68 15.23
N PHE A 761 -13.49 -15.90 13.96
CA PHE A 761 -14.80 -16.46 13.59
C PHE A 761 -14.85 -17.96 13.85
N LEU A 762 -15.93 -18.43 14.47
CA LEU A 762 -16.17 -19.85 14.76
C LEU A 762 -16.90 -20.53 13.59
N ALA A 763 -16.47 -21.75 13.24
CA ALA A 763 -17.09 -22.57 12.21
C ALA A 763 -18.13 -23.56 12.78
N GLN A 764 -18.00 -23.94 14.06
CA GLN A 764 -18.94 -24.84 14.73
C GLN A 764 -19.36 -24.29 16.09
N LYS A 765 -20.63 -24.48 16.46
CA LYS A 765 -21.11 -24.27 17.83
C LYS A 765 -20.69 -25.43 18.71
N ARG A 766 -19.99 -25.16 19.81
CA ARG A 766 -19.62 -26.18 20.78
C ARG A 766 -20.76 -26.40 21.77
N THR A 767 -21.29 -27.62 21.79
CA THR A 767 -22.22 -28.09 22.82
C THR A 767 -21.42 -28.80 23.91
N GLY A 768 -21.69 -28.49 25.18
CA GLY A 768 -21.10 -29.18 26.32
C GLY A 768 -21.47 -30.67 26.36
N LYS A 769 -20.82 -31.43 27.24
CA LYS A 769 -21.03 -32.89 27.38
C LYS A 769 -22.50 -33.30 27.61
N ASN A 770 -23.33 -32.37 28.08
CA ASN A 770 -24.77 -32.58 28.37
C ASN A 770 -25.70 -31.80 27.40
N GLY A 771 -25.18 -31.28 26.27
CA GLY A 771 -25.97 -30.45 25.34
C GLY A 771 -26.14 -28.98 25.75
N GLU A 772 -25.65 -28.58 26.93
CA GLU A 772 -25.66 -27.18 27.38
C GLU A 772 -24.66 -26.32 26.59
N ALA A 773 -25.01 -25.06 26.31
CA ALA A 773 -24.09 -24.11 25.66
C ALA A 773 -22.85 -23.88 26.54
N VAL A 774 -21.65 -23.98 25.95
CA VAL A 774 -20.39 -23.65 26.65
C VAL A 774 -20.44 -22.17 27.06
N LYS A 775 -20.32 -21.89 28.36
CA LYS A 775 -20.21 -20.52 28.91
C LYS A 775 -18.85 -19.90 28.55
N ARG A 776 -18.64 -19.57 27.27
CA ARG A 776 -17.48 -18.79 26.79
C ARG A 776 -17.94 -17.43 26.25
N ARG A 777 -17.06 -16.43 26.29
CA ARG A 777 -17.34 -15.07 25.81
C ARG A 777 -17.33 -15.03 24.27
N GLU A 778 -18.45 -15.38 23.66
CA GLU A 778 -18.70 -15.19 22.22
C GLU A 778 -19.49 -13.90 21.99
N ALA A 779 -19.24 -13.25 20.87
CA ALA A 779 -19.98 -12.07 20.40
C ALA A 779 -20.56 -12.32 19.02
N GLU A 780 -21.58 -11.54 18.64
CA GLU A 780 -22.14 -11.59 17.28
C GLU A 780 -21.36 -10.67 16.33
N ALA A 781 -21.02 -11.19 15.16
CA ALA A 781 -20.37 -10.43 14.08
C ALA A 781 -20.88 -10.91 12.72
N THR A 782 -20.55 -10.18 11.66
CA THR A 782 -20.96 -10.53 10.30
C THR A 782 -19.83 -11.29 9.59
N LEU A 783 -20.11 -12.52 9.16
CA LEU A 783 -19.21 -13.32 8.33
C LEU A 783 -19.54 -13.11 6.84
N PRO A 784 -18.55 -12.77 5.99
CA PRO A 784 -18.75 -12.75 4.56
C PRO A 784 -18.71 -14.17 3.96
N LEU A 785 -19.58 -14.42 2.98
CA LEU A 785 -19.68 -15.69 2.24
C LEU A 785 -19.27 -15.54 0.77
N GLY A 786 -18.85 -14.33 0.37
CA GLY A 786 -18.50 -13.97 -1.00
C GLY A 786 -18.81 -12.50 -1.28
N LYS A 787 -18.76 -12.08 -2.55
CA LYS A 787 -19.09 -10.71 -2.94
C LYS A 787 -20.59 -10.45 -2.69
N ASN A 788 -20.89 -9.53 -1.77
CA ASN A 788 -22.24 -9.08 -1.39
C ASN A 788 -23.12 -10.10 -0.65
N GLN A 789 -22.56 -11.22 -0.17
CA GLN A 789 -23.29 -12.17 0.67
C GLN A 789 -22.67 -12.23 2.06
N THR A 790 -23.49 -12.08 3.08
CA THR A 790 -23.07 -12.14 4.48
C THR A 790 -24.08 -12.91 5.32
N ARG A 791 -23.63 -13.39 6.48
CA ARG A 791 -24.52 -13.93 7.51
C ARG A 791 -24.04 -13.56 8.91
N PRO A 792 -24.94 -13.49 9.90
CA PRO A 792 -24.55 -13.46 11.30
C PRO A 792 -23.72 -14.70 11.67
N ASN A 793 -22.65 -14.50 12.43
CA ASN A 793 -21.82 -15.56 12.98
C ASN A 793 -21.29 -15.19 14.37
N ARG A 794 -20.75 -16.17 15.08
CA ARG A 794 -20.10 -15.99 16.37
C ARG A 794 -18.60 -15.78 16.20
N VAL A 795 -18.08 -14.81 16.95
CA VAL A 795 -16.64 -14.59 17.12
C VAL A 795 -16.24 -14.82 18.57
N VAL A 796 -15.03 -15.32 18.78
CA VAL A 796 -14.43 -15.51 20.10
C VAL A 796 -13.07 -14.82 20.14
N HIS A 797 -12.76 -14.19 21.26
CA HIS A 797 -11.44 -13.62 21.47
C HIS A 797 -10.37 -14.72 21.38
N ALA A 798 -9.26 -14.50 20.67
CA ALA A 798 -8.22 -15.51 20.39
C ALA A 798 -7.66 -16.18 21.66
N ALA A 799 -7.52 -15.44 22.76
CA ALA A 799 -7.13 -15.99 24.06
C ALA A 799 -8.17 -16.92 24.73
N ASN A 800 -9.40 -16.97 24.24
CA ASN A 800 -10.47 -17.80 24.79
C ASN A 800 -10.80 -19.00 23.88
N VAL A 801 -10.02 -19.21 22.82
CA VAL A 801 -10.14 -20.37 21.94
C VAL A 801 -9.58 -21.60 22.65
N GLU A 802 -10.22 -22.74 22.46
CA GLU A 802 -9.85 -24.00 23.07
C GLU A 802 -9.49 -25.06 22.01
N GLU A 803 -8.80 -26.12 22.44
CA GLU A 803 -8.54 -27.28 21.59
C GLU A 803 -9.83 -27.87 21.03
N GLY A 804 -9.78 -28.27 19.76
CA GLY A 804 -10.91 -28.82 19.02
C GLY A 804 -11.84 -27.76 18.43
N ASP A 805 -11.70 -26.49 18.81
CA ASP A 805 -12.45 -25.41 18.15
C ASP A 805 -12.12 -25.34 16.67
N GLN A 806 -13.15 -25.19 15.85
CA GLN A 806 -13.02 -24.93 14.42
C GLN A 806 -13.26 -23.44 14.16
N ILE A 807 -12.32 -22.82 13.44
CA ILE A 807 -12.34 -21.39 13.09
C ILE A 807 -12.32 -21.22 11.58
N TYR A 808 -12.94 -20.13 11.10
CA TYR A 808 -12.72 -19.65 9.75
C TYR A 808 -11.39 -18.90 9.70
N PHE A 809 -10.55 -19.25 8.73
CA PHE A 809 -9.24 -18.65 8.56
C PHE A 809 -8.98 -18.36 7.09
N TYR A 810 -8.46 -17.17 6.81
CA TYR A 810 -8.13 -16.71 5.47
C TYR A 810 -6.60 -16.69 5.35
N PRO A 811 -5.98 -17.72 4.74
CA PRO A 811 -4.56 -17.92 4.84
C PRO A 811 -3.76 -16.92 4.01
N SER A 812 -2.66 -16.44 4.59
CA SER A 812 -1.61 -15.73 3.85
C SER A 812 -0.80 -16.73 3.02
N THR A 813 -0.37 -16.33 1.83
CA THR A 813 0.28 -17.24 0.88
C THR A 813 1.62 -16.71 0.37
N PHE A 814 2.51 -17.63 0.00
CA PHE A 814 3.75 -17.36 -0.69
C PHE A 814 3.85 -18.26 -1.92
N ASP A 815 4.19 -17.69 -3.08
CA ASP A 815 4.39 -18.42 -4.32
C ASP A 815 5.63 -17.88 -5.07
N PHE A 816 6.21 -18.68 -5.95
CA PHE A 816 7.28 -18.22 -6.82
C PHE A 816 7.29 -18.96 -8.16
N GLU A 817 7.86 -18.31 -9.18
CA GLU A 817 8.04 -18.88 -10.51
C GLU A 817 9.35 -18.39 -11.14
N PHE A 818 10.06 -19.27 -11.86
CA PHE A 818 11.24 -18.90 -12.64
C PHE A 818 10.96 -18.93 -14.14
N LEU A 819 11.01 -17.76 -14.76
CA LEU A 819 10.85 -17.60 -16.19
C LEU A 819 12.19 -17.90 -16.90
N ASP A 820 12.51 -19.19 -17.05
CA ASP A 820 13.58 -19.67 -17.93
C ASP A 820 13.29 -19.37 -19.41
N THR A 821 12.00 -19.33 -19.76
CA THR A 821 11.44 -18.96 -21.05
C THR A 821 10.24 -18.04 -20.86
N ASN A 822 9.86 -17.32 -21.91
CA ASN A 822 8.66 -16.48 -21.88
C ASN A 822 7.39 -17.31 -21.60
N GLY A 823 7.33 -18.57 -22.04
CA GLY A 823 6.14 -19.42 -21.95
C GLY A 823 5.71 -19.72 -20.50
N ARG A 824 6.66 -19.80 -19.56
CA ARG A 824 6.41 -20.12 -18.14
C ARG A 824 5.38 -19.23 -17.47
N ARG A 825 5.21 -17.99 -17.92
CA ARG A 825 4.21 -17.07 -17.36
C ARG A 825 2.77 -17.59 -17.48
N PHE A 826 2.49 -18.48 -18.43
CA PHE A 826 1.19 -19.11 -18.62
C PHE A 826 1.01 -20.38 -17.76
N GLU A 827 2.06 -20.85 -17.08
CA GLU A 827 1.98 -21.95 -16.10
C GLU A 827 1.51 -21.43 -14.72
N ILE A 828 1.31 -20.12 -14.58
CA ILE A 828 0.78 -19.48 -13.39
C ILE A 828 -0.74 -19.32 -13.56
N TYR A 829 -1.47 -20.29 -13.02
CA TYR A 829 -2.92 -20.23 -12.88
C TYR A 829 -3.34 -21.05 -11.67
N TYR A 830 -4.46 -20.65 -11.07
CA TYR A 830 -5.02 -21.30 -9.90
C TYR A 830 -6.35 -21.97 -10.24
N ASP A 831 -6.61 -23.15 -9.66
CA ASP A 831 -7.92 -23.80 -9.70
C ASP A 831 -8.95 -23.11 -8.79
N GLN A 832 -10.14 -23.68 -8.66
CA GLN A 832 -11.22 -23.10 -7.84
C GLN A 832 -10.87 -23.08 -6.36
N GLU A 833 -10.00 -23.98 -5.93
CA GLU A 833 -9.44 -24.11 -4.58
C GLU A 833 -8.20 -23.21 -4.37
N GLY A 834 -7.79 -22.46 -5.39
CA GLY A 834 -6.66 -21.55 -5.31
C GLY A 834 -5.29 -22.24 -5.28
N ARG A 835 -5.18 -23.43 -5.89
CA ARG A 835 -3.95 -24.24 -6.01
C ARG A 835 -3.40 -24.25 -7.43
N ARG A 836 -2.08 -24.40 -7.54
CA ARG A 836 -1.38 -24.57 -8.82
C ARG A 836 -1.46 -26.05 -9.24
N PRO A 837 -1.37 -26.36 -10.55
CA PRO A 837 -1.19 -27.74 -11.04
C PRO A 837 0.03 -28.43 -10.40
N ARG A 838 1.09 -27.66 -10.13
CA ARG A 838 2.16 -28.05 -9.21
C ARG A 838 1.67 -27.89 -7.77
N ARG A 839 1.10 -28.95 -7.20
CA ARG A 839 0.26 -28.89 -6.00
C ARG A 839 0.90 -28.29 -4.74
N THR A 840 2.22 -28.31 -4.61
CA THR A 840 2.92 -27.69 -3.46
C THR A 840 2.68 -26.18 -3.38
N ARG A 841 2.38 -25.54 -4.52
CA ARG A 841 2.18 -24.09 -4.63
C ARG A 841 0.69 -23.72 -4.74
N PRO A 842 0.28 -22.58 -4.16
CA PRO A 842 1.09 -21.69 -3.33
C PRO A 842 1.27 -22.26 -1.92
N PHE A 843 2.39 -21.91 -1.29
CA PHE A 843 2.69 -22.22 0.11
C PHE A 843 1.91 -21.29 1.04
N TYR A 844 1.73 -21.69 2.29
CA TYR A 844 1.33 -20.72 3.32
C TYR A 844 2.51 -19.83 3.68
N LEU A 845 2.24 -18.54 3.88
CA LEU A 845 3.27 -17.55 4.17
C LEU A 845 4.08 -17.90 5.44
N GLU A 846 3.41 -18.47 6.44
CA GLU A 846 4.08 -18.87 7.68
C GLU A 846 4.86 -20.19 7.55
N GLY A 847 4.73 -20.89 6.42
CA GLY A 847 5.60 -22.01 6.04
C GLY A 847 7.05 -21.57 5.80
N LEU A 848 7.28 -20.29 5.49
CA LEU A 848 8.62 -19.75 5.22
C LEU A 848 9.62 -19.97 6.35
N ASP A 849 9.20 -19.85 7.62
CA ASP A 849 10.09 -20.09 8.76
C ASP A 849 10.53 -21.56 8.82
N CYS A 850 9.63 -22.47 8.42
CA CYS A 850 9.93 -23.90 8.31
C CYS A 850 10.91 -24.15 7.17
N PHE A 851 10.69 -23.54 6.00
CA PHE A 851 11.57 -23.64 4.84
C PHE A 851 12.98 -23.15 5.14
N LYS A 852 13.10 -22.01 5.81
CA LYS A 852 14.40 -21.49 6.27
C LYS A 852 15.10 -22.48 7.20
N THR A 853 14.37 -23.07 8.14
CA THR A 853 14.92 -24.08 9.05
C THR A 853 15.42 -25.31 8.30
N ILE A 854 14.59 -25.85 7.40
CA ILE A 854 14.91 -27.04 6.59
C ILE A 854 16.12 -26.77 5.70
N TRP A 855 16.13 -25.64 5.01
CA TRP A 855 17.22 -25.27 4.10
C TRP A 855 18.55 -25.10 4.84
N ASN A 856 18.55 -24.41 5.99
CA ASN A 856 19.75 -24.25 6.82
C ASN A 856 20.34 -25.60 7.26
N CYS A 857 19.50 -26.61 7.50
CA CYS A 857 19.97 -27.96 7.77
C CYS A 857 20.59 -28.59 6.51
N LEU A 858 19.91 -28.55 5.37
CA LEU A 858 20.39 -29.12 4.12
C LEU A 858 21.71 -28.49 3.63
N GLN A 859 21.94 -27.21 3.92
CA GLN A 859 23.20 -26.51 3.59
C GLN A 859 24.45 -27.14 4.22
N HIS A 860 24.30 -27.97 5.26
CA HIS A 860 25.43 -28.74 5.81
C HIS A 860 25.92 -29.86 4.88
N LEU A 861 25.11 -30.30 3.92
CA LEU A 861 25.49 -31.28 2.90
C LEU A 861 26.17 -30.60 1.71
N SER A 862 27.09 -31.31 1.07
CA SER A 862 27.71 -30.81 -0.17
C SER A 862 26.67 -30.59 -1.27
N LYS A 863 26.94 -29.68 -2.21
CA LYS A 863 26.01 -29.35 -3.30
C LYS A 863 25.60 -30.58 -4.13
N THR A 864 26.56 -31.46 -4.41
CA THR A 864 26.30 -32.71 -5.16
C THR A 864 25.40 -33.66 -4.38
N GLN A 865 25.66 -33.84 -3.07
CA GLN A 865 24.83 -34.69 -2.22
C GLN A 865 23.41 -34.15 -2.07
N ARG A 866 23.23 -32.83 -1.93
CA ARG A 866 21.91 -32.19 -1.90
C ARG A 866 21.10 -32.53 -3.15
N HIS A 867 21.67 -32.35 -4.34
CA HIS A 867 21.00 -32.71 -5.60
C HIS A 867 20.65 -34.20 -5.66
N GLN A 868 21.61 -35.07 -5.32
CA GLN A 868 21.39 -36.52 -5.39
C GLN A 868 20.28 -36.96 -4.45
N LEU A 869 20.31 -36.49 -3.20
CA LEU A 869 19.31 -36.79 -2.17
C LEU A 869 17.91 -36.38 -2.62
N ILE A 870 17.74 -35.12 -3.00
CA ILE A 870 16.43 -34.55 -3.34
C ILE A 870 15.89 -35.20 -4.60
N ARG A 871 16.74 -35.39 -5.62
CA ARG A 871 16.35 -36.10 -6.85
C ARG A 871 15.95 -37.54 -6.58
N THR A 872 16.65 -38.24 -5.69
CA THR A 872 16.30 -39.65 -5.36
C THR A 872 14.92 -39.72 -4.71
N ILE A 873 14.64 -38.83 -3.76
CA ILE A 873 13.32 -38.73 -3.12
C ILE A 873 12.24 -38.41 -4.15
N GLU A 874 12.49 -37.40 -4.99
CA GLU A 874 11.50 -36.89 -5.92
C GLU A 874 11.20 -37.87 -7.07
N CYS A 875 12.22 -38.52 -7.65
CA CYS A 875 12.00 -39.54 -8.68
C CYS A 875 11.16 -40.70 -8.13
N VAL A 876 11.41 -41.17 -6.91
CA VAL A 876 10.58 -42.24 -6.31
C VAL A 876 9.15 -41.76 -6.05
N ARG A 877 8.97 -40.50 -5.65
CA ARG A 877 7.64 -39.90 -5.48
C ARG A 877 6.87 -39.87 -6.81
N GLU A 878 7.51 -39.40 -7.88
CA GLU A 878 6.92 -39.34 -9.21
C GLU A 878 6.64 -40.74 -9.77
N ASP A 879 7.55 -41.70 -9.57
CA ASP A 879 7.39 -43.08 -10.02
C ASP A 879 6.20 -43.78 -9.33
N TRP A 880 5.98 -43.51 -8.05
CA TRP A 880 4.93 -44.17 -7.26
C TRP A 880 3.57 -43.46 -7.36
N TYR A 881 3.55 -42.13 -7.49
CA TYR A 881 2.33 -41.33 -7.37
C TYR A 881 2.05 -40.42 -8.58
N GLY A 882 2.94 -40.38 -9.58
CA GLY A 882 2.85 -39.45 -10.69
C GLY A 882 2.88 -38.00 -10.21
N GLN A 883 1.87 -37.21 -10.61
CA GLN A 883 1.69 -35.84 -10.12
C GLN A 883 1.18 -35.76 -8.67
N ASP A 884 0.83 -36.90 -8.06
CA ASP A 884 0.25 -37.02 -6.73
C ASP A 884 -0.95 -36.09 -6.48
N ALA A 885 -1.86 -36.04 -7.44
CA ALA A 885 -3.06 -35.20 -7.40
C ALA A 885 -3.94 -35.51 -6.16
N GLY A 886 -3.90 -36.75 -5.65
CA GLY A 886 -4.61 -37.20 -4.46
C GLY A 886 -3.90 -36.91 -3.14
N GLY A 887 -2.58 -36.70 -3.13
CA GLY A 887 -1.79 -36.44 -1.91
C GLY A 887 -1.57 -37.74 -1.15
N VAL A 888 -1.51 -38.83 -1.91
CA VAL A 888 -1.39 -40.19 -1.43
C VAL A 888 -0.01 -40.40 -0.82
N SER A 889 1.02 -39.71 -1.36
CA SER A 889 2.38 -39.78 -0.82
C SER A 889 2.43 -39.41 0.67
N TYR A 890 1.57 -38.48 1.10
CA TYR A 890 1.55 -37.96 2.46
C TYR A 890 1.10 -38.99 3.51
N VAL A 891 0.11 -39.80 3.15
CA VAL A 891 -0.46 -40.80 4.06
C VAL A 891 0.22 -42.16 3.92
N ASP A 892 1.12 -42.33 2.94
CA ASP A 892 1.87 -43.56 2.73
C ASP A 892 3.05 -43.68 3.71
N GLU A 893 2.91 -44.57 4.69
CA GLU A 893 3.93 -44.83 5.70
C GLU A 893 5.22 -45.44 5.12
N VAL A 894 5.12 -46.21 4.03
CA VAL A 894 6.26 -46.85 3.37
C VAL A 894 7.12 -45.78 2.69
N PHE A 895 6.49 -44.88 1.96
CA PHE A 895 7.19 -43.77 1.33
C PHE A 895 7.77 -42.80 2.36
N SER A 896 7.02 -42.48 3.43
CA SER A 896 7.53 -41.69 4.56
C SER A 896 8.78 -42.33 5.18
N ARG A 897 8.78 -43.65 5.35
CA ARG A 897 9.94 -44.40 5.85
C ARG A 897 11.11 -44.35 4.88
N PHE A 898 10.87 -44.55 3.57
CA PHE A 898 11.88 -44.42 2.53
C PHE A 898 12.55 -43.04 2.55
N VAL A 899 11.77 -41.97 2.65
CA VAL A 899 12.29 -40.60 2.76
C VAL A 899 13.16 -40.43 4.01
N ALA A 900 12.70 -40.94 5.17
CA ALA A 900 13.46 -40.89 6.42
C ALA A 900 14.80 -41.64 6.34
N ASP A 901 14.80 -42.86 5.80
CA ASP A 901 16.00 -43.68 5.67
C ASP A 901 16.98 -43.07 4.64
N THR A 902 16.47 -42.48 3.55
CA THR A 902 17.27 -41.76 2.54
C THR A 902 17.94 -40.51 3.14
N LEU A 903 17.22 -39.75 3.96
CA LEU A 903 17.76 -38.60 4.69
C LEU A 903 18.80 -39.00 5.75
N ALA A 904 18.54 -40.08 6.48
CA ALA A 904 19.46 -40.62 7.48
C ALA A 904 20.74 -41.17 6.85
N GLY A 905 20.64 -41.80 5.68
CA GLY A 905 21.77 -42.37 4.93
C GLY A 905 22.68 -41.34 4.22
N ALA A 906 22.33 -40.06 4.26
CA ALA A 906 23.17 -39.01 3.68
C ALA A 906 24.47 -38.82 4.49
N ALA A 907 25.55 -38.40 3.83
CA ALA A 907 26.84 -38.21 4.51
C ALA A 907 26.90 -36.85 5.23
N TRP A 908 26.16 -36.74 6.33
CA TRP A 908 26.15 -35.58 7.21
C TRP A 908 27.54 -35.33 7.85
N PRO A 909 28.01 -34.08 7.96
CA PRO A 909 29.33 -33.79 8.52
C PRO A 909 29.40 -34.11 10.02
N ARG A 910 30.62 -34.34 10.53
CA ARG A 910 30.88 -34.69 11.94
C ARG A 910 30.41 -33.55 12.87
N GLY A 911 29.60 -33.88 13.88
CA GLY A 911 28.97 -32.89 14.79
C GLY A 911 27.62 -32.32 14.28
N LYS A 912 27.15 -32.83 13.13
CA LYS A 912 25.83 -32.57 12.54
C LYS A 912 25.22 -33.86 11.99
N LYS A 913 25.57 -35.02 12.57
CA LYS A 913 25.04 -36.31 12.10
C LYS A 913 23.52 -36.32 12.17
N TRP A 914 22.87 -37.17 11.39
CA TRP A 914 21.41 -37.26 11.38
C TRP A 914 20.86 -37.42 12.80
N GLU A 915 21.45 -38.31 13.61
CA GLU A 915 21.05 -38.59 14.99
C GLU A 915 21.26 -37.40 15.96
N GLU A 916 22.12 -36.45 15.59
CA GLU A 916 22.40 -35.22 16.36
C GLU A 916 21.45 -34.08 15.97
N ILE A 917 20.73 -34.19 14.85
CA ILE A 917 19.68 -33.24 14.46
C ILE A 917 18.48 -33.44 15.39
N PRO A 918 17.92 -32.39 16.01
CA PRO A 918 16.73 -32.52 16.85
C PRO A 918 15.60 -33.26 16.13
N GLU A 919 14.96 -34.22 16.81
CA GLU A 919 13.92 -35.09 16.25
C GLU A 919 12.76 -34.28 15.60
N ARG A 920 12.44 -33.12 16.18
CA ARG A 920 11.45 -32.18 15.60
C ARG A 920 11.85 -31.68 14.21
N ILE A 921 13.14 -31.43 13.97
CA ILE A 921 13.68 -30.98 12.69
C ILE A 921 13.78 -32.16 11.71
N GLN A 922 14.21 -33.33 12.17
CA GLN A 922 14.18 -34.56 11.35
C GLN A 922 12.76 -34.81 10.80
N ARG A 923 11.74 -34.73 11.65
CA ARG A 923 10.33 -34.87 11.23
C ARG A 923 9.89 -33.81 10.22
N LYS A 924 10.39 -32.57 10.31
CA LYS A 924 10.13 -31.53 9.31
C LYS A 924 10.79 -31.86 7.97
N LEU A 925 12.04 -32.33 7.97
CA LEU A 925 12.77 -32.76 6.78
C LEU A 925 12.05 -33.91 6.07
N VAL A 926 11.64 -34.93 6.83
CA VAL A 926 10.89 -36.08 6.29
C VAL A 926 9.58 -35.61 5.66
N LYS A 927 8.79 -34.80 6.38
CA LYS A 927 7.52 -34.28 5.85
C LYS A 927 7.68 -33.45 4.58
N ALA A 928 8.69 -32.59 4.53
CA ALA A 928 8.99 -31.79 3.34
C ALA A 928 9.41 -32.67 2.16
N GLY A 929 10.13 -33.77 2.40
CA GLY A 929 10.49 -34.74 1.37
C GLY A 929 9.27 -35.49 0.84
N VAL A 930 8.39 -35.92 1.74
CA VAL A 930 7.15 -36.62 1.38
C VAL A 930 6.22 -35.73 0.55
N TRP A 931 6.13 -34.44 0.91
CA TRP A 931 5.24 -33.48 0.27
C TRP A 931 5.81 -32.87 -1.03
N GLY A 932 7.05 -33.16 -1.39
CA GLY A 932 7.73 -32.58 -2.56
C GLY A 932 8.31 -31.17 -2.33
N GLU A 933 8.16 -30.60 -1.12
CA GLU A 933 8.68 -29.26 -0.79
C GLU A 933 10.22 -29.20 -0.87
N LEU A 934 10.92 -30.32 -0.69
CA LEU A 934 12.38 -30.37 -0.87
C LEU A 934 12.79 -30.05 -2.31
N ALA A 935 12.00 -30.46 -3.31
CA ALA A 935 12.25 -30.16 -4.71
C ALA A 935 12.06 -28.66 -4.98
N ASP A 936 11.00 -28.06 -4.43
CA ASP A 936 10.77 -26.61 -4.52
C ASP A 936 11.90 -25.80 -3.87
N LEU A 937 12.39 -26.22 -2.70
CA LEU A 937 13.51 -25.57 -2.03
C LEU A 937 14.81 -25.71 -2.81
N ALA A 938 15.05 -26.86 -3.46
CA ALA A 938 16.19 -27.04 -4.34
C ALA A 938 16.11 -26.12 -5.56
N GLU A 939 14.96 -26.03 -6.22
CA GLU A 939 14.72 -25.09 -7.33
C GLU A 939 15.02 -23.66 -6.88
N LEU A 940 14.40 -23.22 -5.79
CA LEU A 940 14.55 -21.86 -5.27
C LEU A 940 15.99 -21.53 -4.90
N HIS A 941 16.63 -22.33 -4.05
CA HIS A 941 17.95 -21.95 -3.54
C HIS A 941 19.09 -22.36 -4.48
N MET A 942 19.07 -23.54 -5.08
CA MET A 942 20.18 -24.06 -5.88
C MET A 942 20.07 -23.63 -7.35
N GLU A 943 18.88 -23.70 -7.92
CA GLU A 943 18.69 -23.44 -9.35
C GLU A 943 18.50 -21.96 -9.65
N ILE A 944 17.71 -21.24 -8.85
CA ILE A 944 17.32 -19.82 -9.01
C ILE A 944 18.27 -18.86 -8.26
N LEU A 945 18.57 -19.09 -6.99
CA LEU A 945 19.45 -18.20 -6.21
C LEU A 945 20.94 -18.55 -6.31
N LYS A 946 21.27 -19.72 -6.88
CA LYS A 946 22.64 -20.23 -7.04
C LYS A 946 23.42 -20.35 -5.72
N GLN A 947 22.75 -20.71 -4.63
CA GLN A 947 23.33 -21.02 -3.31
C GLN A 947 23.91 -22.45 -3.24
#